data_AF-A0A8J2BJE5-F1
#
_entry.id   AF-A0A8J2BJE5-F1
#
_cell.length_a   1.000
_cell.length_b   1.000
_cell.length_c   1.000
_cell.angle_alpha   90.00
_cell.angle_beta   90.00
_cell.angle_gamma   90.00
#
_symmetry.space_group_name_H-M   'P 1'
#
loop_
_entity.id
_entity.type
_entity.pdbx_description
1 polymer ?
#
loop_
_entity_poly.entity_id
_entity_poly.type
_entity_poly.pdbx_seq_one_letter_code
_entity_poly.pdbx_strand_id
1 'polypeptide(L)'
;MKNPPRLGEIAPDVLPFRRVSFFGTVAGFTFLGTWLFYRLLKPGGIHAREEILLFLFVLLFSQIAYGSALALFGFFQWLRGGDPLDLGSLVRLDKSPRLEGVATAVVMPIFNEPVGRVFAAIEKMFVSLREEGYEQSFDFFILSDSNDPAVWIEEEKAWFHLCQKLGAFGKIFYRKRRLMTHGKSGNIADFCRRWGRRYRYMIVLDADSIMTGKLLVRLVAAMEANPRAGIIQTAPKLVRGRSLFRRIQQFSFHLCAPLFFAGSHFWQLPGGTYWGHNAIIRLEPFMRHCDLPDLPGPGKLRLHIMSHDTVEAALMRKAGYQIWFAYAEDGSYEEGPTHWIESLGRDRRWCQGNLQHFWFLFAPSIPFSSRVHIYLGLMSYLSSPLWLVFILLSTWEAYRNQRFAVLSSLIDSYATLQLGHTGEKLLALTVTLLFLPKFLGMIRLFSLSSLYGGPLSIVVSSLLESLFWAIVAPVQMLFYTGFVGLALLGQKIPWRSPGRSESGGISWRDAWATFGPVSLVGACATIAVWHWIPFFFWVLSPIVFAWTLAVPVAWVTGSVRLGEVTRRLGLFLIPEELSPPKELLGLDVGLPVEGQSDGVVPYRWLAQVILDPYCHALHLLLLRRPKSGKEKLRARYGELARVLVQEGPEKLSARERWALLWDAETVARLHETIWTLPSDRLAPYWRMAIEAFQRKILQGLAASLSTSGKGIVAREQLKQRSSEE
;
A
#
# COMPACT_ATOMS: atom_id res chain seq x y z
N MET A 1 -38.47 -2.50 13.95
CA MET A 1 -37.46 -2.88 12.93
C MET A 1 -37.52 -4.40 12.79
N LYS A 2 -37.80 -4.92 11.59
CA LYS A 2 -37.78 -6.37 11.32
C LYS A 2 -36.35 -6.90 11.54
N ASN A 3 -36.21 -8.12 12.05
CA ASN A 3 -34.89 -8.77 12.20
C ASN A 3 -34.11 -8.71 10.87
N PRO A 4 -32.81 -8.40 10.86
CA PRO A 4 -32.00 -8.46 9.64
C PRO A 4 -31.96 -9.89 9.09
N PRO A 5 -31.93 -10.07 7.76
CA PRO A 5 -31.92 -11.38 7.12
C PRO A 5 -30.63 -12.14 7.44
N ARG A 6 -30.71 -13.48 7.49
CA ARG A 6 -29.52 -14.34 7.68
C ARG A 6 -28.80 -14.60 6.36
N LEU A 7 -27.54 -15.03 6.47
CA LEU A 7 -26.68 -15.45 5.37
C LEU A 7 -27.24 -16.70 4.66
N GLY A 8 -28.17 -16.49 3.73
CA GLY A 8 -29.00 -17.53 3.11
C GLY A 8 -30.41 -17.06 2.73
N GLU A 9 -30.86 -15.94 3.29
CA GLU A 9 -32.19 -15.35 3.11
C GLU A 9 -32.18 -14.10 2.21
N ILE A 10 -31.06 -13.80 1.53
CA ILE A 10 -31.03 -12.72 0.55
C ILE A 10 -31.90 -13.15 -0.63
N ALA A 11 -33.07 -12.53 -0.75
CA ALA A 11 -34.00 -12.83 -1.83
C ALA A 11 -33.31 -12.63 -3.20
N PRO A 12 -33.55 -13.54 -4.17
CA PRO A 12 -32.77 -13.62 -5.40
C PRO A 12 -32.89 -12.35 -6.28
N ASP A 13 -33.96 -11.59 -6.10
CA ASP A 13 -34.29 -10.33 -6.77
C ASP A 13 -33.53 -9.11 -6.23
N VAL A 14 -33.02 -9.18 -4.98
CA VAL A 14 -32.34 -8.05 -4.33
C VAL A 14 -31.10 -7.60 -5.10
N LEU A 15 -30.23 -8.54 -5.50
CA LEU A 15 -29.00 -8.19 -6.20
C LEU A 15 -29.26 -7.60 -7.59
N PRO A 16 -30.11 -8.20 -8.45
CA PRO A 16 -30.57 -7.57 -9.68
C PRO A 16 -31.13 -6.17 -9.46
N PHE A 17 -32.04 -5.99 -8.49
CA PHE A 17 -32.66 -4.68 -8.21
C PHE A 17 -31.61 -3.63 -7.83
N ARG A 18 -30.68 -3.96 -6.92
CA ARG A 18 -29.60 -3.05 -6.51
C ARG A 18 -28.69 -2.68 -7.68
N ARG A 19 -28.36 -3.64 -8.54
CA ARG A 19 -27.55 -3.40 -9.75
C ARG A 19 -28.27 -2.53 -10.76
N VAL A 20 -29.53 -2.82 -11.07
CA VAL A 20 -30.34 -2.01 -12.00
C VAL A 20 -30.47 -0.59 -11.48
N SER A 21 -30.76 -0.41 -10.19
CA SER A 21 -30.86 0.91 -9.57
C SER A 21 -29.52 1.67 -9.63
N PHE A 22 -28.41 1.00 -9.26
CA PHE A 22 -27.09 1.62 -9.25
C PHE A 22 -26.60 1.99 -10.66
N PHE A 23 -26.56 1.02 -11.58
CA PHE A 23 -26.09 1.24 -12.95
C PHE A 23 -27.09 2.07 -13.77
N GLY A 24 -28.38 2.03 -13.44
CA GLY A 24 -29.39 2.93 -14.01
C GLY A 24 -29.12 4.39 -13.67
N THR A 25 -28.74 4.69 -12.42
CA THR A 25 -28.31 6.05 -12.03
C THR A 25 -27.04 6.48 -12.74
N VAL A 26 -26.03 5.60 -12.84
CA VAL A 26 -24.79 5.88 -13.60
C VAL A 26 -25.11 6.17 -15.06
N ALA A 27 -25.95 5.33 -15.69
CA ALA A 27 -26.38 5.51 -17.07
C ALA A 27 -27.18 6.80 -17.24
N GLY A 28 -28.08 7.14 -16.31
CA GLY A 28 -28.87 8.37 -16.34
C GLY A 28 -28.02 9.63 -16.28
N PHE A 29 -27.05 9.70 -15.35
CA PHE A 29 -26.09 10.81 -15.30
C PHE A 29 -25.24 10.89 -16.57
N THR A 30 -24.72 9.75 -17.04
CA THR A 30 -23.91 9.69 -18.25
C THR A 30 -24.69 10.13 -19.48
N PHE A 31 -25.93 9.68 -19.62
CA PHE A 31 -26.83 10.05 -20.71
C PHE A 31 -27.12 11.55 -20.69
N LEU A 32 -27.49 12.12 -19.54
CA LEU A 32 -27.77 13.54 -19.41
C LEU A 32 -26.55 14.40 -19.77
N GLY A 33 -25.36 14.05 -19.26
CA GLY A 33 -24.12 14.75 -19.60
C GLY A 33 -23.79 14.63 -21.09
N THR A 34 -23.91 13.42 -21.66
CA THR A 34 -23.65 13.17 -23.08
C THR A 34 -24.62 13.93 -23.97
N TRP A 35 -25.91 13.97 -23.62
CA TRP A 35 -26.92 14.71 -24.36
C TRP A 35 -26.65 16.21 -24.36
N LEU A 36 -26.26 16.78 -23.21
CA LEU A 36 -25.86 18.19 -23.13
C LEU A 36 -24.61 18.48 -23.96
N PHE A 37 -23.61 17.60 -23.92
CA PHE A 37 -22.38 17.75 -24.72
C PHE A 37 -22.64 17.60 -26.22
N TYR A 38 -23.47 16.65 -26.62
CA TYR A 38 -23.93 16.49 -28.00
C TYR A 38 -24.64 17.76 -28.51
N ARG A 39 -25.53 18.35 -27.69
CA ARG A 39 -26.20 19.62 -28.04
C ARG A 39 -25.23 20.78 -28.20
N LEU A 40 -24.12 20.78 -27.47
CA LEU A 40 -23.06 21.78 -27.60
C LEU A 40 -22.30 21.62 -28.93
N LEU A 41 -22.06 20.39 -29.37
CA LEU A 41 -21.34 20.09 -30.62
C LEU A 41 -22.22 20.27 -31.87
N LYS A 42 -23.53 19.97 -31.79
CA LYS A 42 -24.45 19.93 -32.93
C LYS A 42 -24.43 21.18 -33.84
N PRO A 43 -24.38 22.44 -33.34
CA PRO A 43 -24.42 23.62 -34.21
C PRO A 43 -23.22 23.77 -35.15
N GLY A 44 -22.06 23.17 -34.81
CA GLY A 44 -20.88 23.16 -35.67
C GLY A 44 -20.87 22.05 -36.73
N GLY A 45 -21.89 21.19 -36.76
CA GLY A 45 -21.86 19.92 -37.48
C GLY A 45 -21.12 18.83 -36.70
N ILE A 46 -21.42 17.56 -37.01
CA ILE A 46 -20.73 16.42 -36.39
C ILE A 46 -19.84 15.80 -37.47
N HIS A 47 -18.54 15.96 -37.32
CA HIS A 47 -17.53 15.29 -38.12
C HIS A 47 -16.82 14.23 -37.27
N ALA A 48 -15.93 13.46 -37.89
CA ALA A 48 -15.20 12.37 -37.22
C ALA A 48 -14.48 12.81 -35.93
N ARG A 49 -14.05 14.08 -35.82
CA ARG A 49 -13.38 14.61 -34.62
C ARG A 49 -14.34 14.86 -33.46
N GLU A 50 -15.52 15.42 -33.73
CA GLU A 50 -16.59 15.60 -32.74
C GLU A 50 -17.14 14.25 -32.27
N GLU A 51 -17.19 13.25 -33.16
CA GLU A 51 -17.52 11.86 -32.79
C GLU A 51 -16.48 11.26 -31.84
N ILE A 52 -15.18 11.45 -32.11
CA ILE A 52 -14.11 11.02 -31.21
C ILE A 52 -14.22 11.73 -29.85
N LEU A 53 -14.46 13.06 -29.85
CA LEU A 53 -14.65 13.82 -28.61
C LEU A 53 -15.87 13.34 -27.83
N LEU A 54 -16.99 13.06 -28.50
CA LEU A 54 -18.21 12.55 -27.87
C LEU A 54 -17.98 11.15 -27.29
N PHE A 55 -17.28 10.27 -28.00
CA PHE A 55 -16.93 8.94 -27.51
C PHE A 55 -16.03 9.00 -26.27
N LEU A 56 -14.97 9.82 -26.32
CA LEU A 56 -14.09 10.05 -25.18
C LEU A 56 -14.86 10.64 -24.00
N PHE A 57 -15.74 11.61 -24.26
CA PHE A 57 -16.58 12.23 -23.25
C PHE A 57 -17.46 11.20 -22.56
N VAL A 58 -18.18 10.35 -23.29
CA VAL A 58 -19.05 9.30 -22.70
C VAL A 58 -18.24 8.41 -21.77
N LEU A 59 -17.08 7.94 -22.22
CA LEU A 59 -16.22 7.05 -21.44
C LEU A 59 -15.71 7.75 -20.16
N LEU A 60 -15.16 8.95 -20.28
CA LEU A 60 -14.57 9.69 -19.16
C LEU A 60 -15.63 10.19 -18.18
N PHE A 61 -16.75 10.70 -18.68
CA PHE A 61 -17.86 11.20 -17.87
C PHE A 61 -18.58 10.06 -17.14
N SER A 62 -18.63 8.86 -17.72
CA SER A 62 -19.17 7.68 -17.02
C SER A 62 -18.38 7.33 -15.75
N GLN A 63 -17.07 7.60 -15.70
CA GLN A 63 -16.26 7.41 -14.50
C GLN A 63 -16.63 8.39 -13.40
N ILE A 64 -16.86 9.65 -13.76
CA ILE A 64 -17.35 10.68 -12.83
C ILE A 64 -18.72 10.26 -12.29
N ALA A 65 -19.65 9.91 -13.19
CA ALA A 65 -20.98 9.44 -12.81
C ALA A 65 -20.95 8.21 -11.89
N TYR A 66 -20.04 7.26 -12.15
CA TYR A 66 -19.85 6.08 -11.31
C TYR A 66 -19.39 6.46 -9.89
N GLY A 67 -18.38 7.32 -9.76
CA GLY A 67 -17.89 7.82 -8.46
C GLY A 67 -18.97 8.57 -7.68
N SER A 68 -19.74 9.44 -8.36
CA SER A 68 -20.87 10.16 -7.76
C SER A 68 -21.97 9.20 -7.29
N ALA A 69 -22.29 8.18 -8.09
CA ALA A 69 -23.27 7.17 -7.73
C ALA A 69 -22.82 6.35 -6.50
N LEU A 70 -21.53 5.95 -6.42
CA LEU A 70 -21.00 5.29 -5.22
C LEU A 70 -21.23 6.14 -3.97
N ALA A 71 -20.88 7.42 -4.02
CA ALA A 71 -21.07 8.34 -2.90
C ALA A 71 -22.55 8.48 -2.53
N LEU A 72 -23.42 8.64 -3.53
CA LEU A 72 -24.85 8.84 -3.35
C LEU A 72 -25.51 7.63 -2.69
N PHE A 73 -25.29 6.42 -3.23
CA PHE A 73 -25.83 5.20 -2.65
C PHE A 73 -25.23 4.93 -1.27
N GLY A 74 -23.92 5.15 -1.08
CA GLY A 74 -23.30 5.04 0.23
C GLY A 74 -23.88 5.99 1.27
N PHE A 75 -24.17 7.22 0.87
CA PHE A 75 -24.82 8.22 1.72
C PHE A 75 -26.25 7.82 2.08
N PHE A 76 -27.03 7.29 1.14
CA PHE A 76 -28.36 6.76 1.44
C PHE A 76 -28.31 5.58 2.41
N GLN A 77 -27.31 4.70 2.29
CA GLN A 77 -27.13 3.61 3.26
C GLN A 77 -26.74 4.15 4.63
N TRP A 78 -25.89 5.17 4.70
CA TRP A 78 -25.56 5.84 5.97
C TRP A 78 -26.78 6.49 6.63
N LEU A 79 -27.61 7.23 5.88
CA LEU A 79 -28.84 7.84 6.38
C LEU A 79 -29.84 6.81 6.95
N ARG A 80 -29.83 5.58 6.43
CA ARG A 80 -30.67 4.48 6.90
C ARG A 80 -30.10 3.76 8.13
N GLY A 81 -28.95 4.20 8.65
CA GLY A 81 -28.26 3.57 9.78
C GLY A 81 -27.36 2.40 9.38
N GLY A 82 -27.05 2.23 8.09
CA GLY A 82 -26.22 1.16 7.56
C GLY A 82 -26.94 0.29 6.53
N ASP A 83 -26.19 -0.64 5.92
CA ASP A 83 -26.77 -1.65 5.03
C ASP A 83 -27.17 -2.88 5.85
N PRO A 84 -28.46 -3.29 5.88
CA PRO A 84 -28.88 -4.51 6.58
C PRO A 84 -28.27 -5.79 6.00
N LEU A 85 -27.71 -5.71 4.77
CA LEU A 85 -27.00 -6.81 4.12
C LEU A 85 -25.48 -6.70 4.27
N ASP A 86 -24.96 -5.77 5.08
CA ASP A 86 -23.55 -5.77 5.43
C ASP A 86 -23.19 -7.04 6.22
N LEU A 87 -21.96 -7.51 6.06
CA LEU A 87 -21.48 -8.74 6.67
C LEU A 87 -21.68 -8.74 8.19
N GLY A 88 -21.42 -7.62 8.88
CA GLY A 88 -21.59 -7.53 10.34
C GLY A 88 -23.06 -7.61 10.78
N SER A 89 -24.00 -7.29 9.90
CA SER A 89 -25.44 -7.44 10.15
C SER A 89 -25.97 -8.83 9.80
N LEU A 90 -25.44 -9.43 8.72
CA LEU A 90 -25.80 -10.77 8.25
C LEU A 90 -25.23 -11.88 9.15
N VAL A 91 -24.04 -11.63 9.69
CA VAL A 91 -23.35 -12.50 10.63
C VAL A 91 -23.60 -11.94 12.02
N ARG A 92 -24.62 -12.46 12.73
CA ARG A 92 -24.74 -12.23 14.17
C ARG A 92 -23.58 -12.94 14.86
N LEU A 93 -22.48 -12.24 15.01
CA LEU A 93 -21.34 -12.72 15.76
C LEU A 93 -21.73 -12.74 17.23
N ASP A 94 -21.71 -13.94 17.83
CA ASP A 94 -21.78 -14.07 19.27
C ASP A 94 -20.71 -13.18 19.91
N LYS A 95 -21.00 -12.66 21.11
CA LYS A 95 -20.02 -11.86 21.87
C LYS A 95 -18.71 -12.63 22.11
N SER A 96 -18.77 -13.97 22.07
CA SER A 96 -17.63 -14.87 22.20
C SER A 96 -17.78 -16.02 21.19
N PRO A 97 -17.27 -15.88 19.94
CA PRO A 97 -17.41 -16.92 18.93
C PRO A 97 -16.62 -18.17 19.33
N ARG A 98 -17.21 -19.36 19.17
CA ARG A 98 -16.50 -20.62 19.42
C ARG A 98 -15.57 -20.93 18.25
N LEU A 99 -14.28 -20.69 18.43
CA LEU A 99 -13.23 -20.92 17.41
C LEU A 99 -12.33 -22.13 17.71
N GLU A 100 -12.72 -22.97 18.68
CA GLU A 100 -11.97 -24.18 19.03
C GLU A 100 -11.76 -25.08 17.81
N GLY A 101 -10.50 -25.48 17.58
CA GLY A 101 -10.11 -26.31 16.44
C GLY A 101 -9.97 -25.57 15.10
N VAL A 102 -10.22 -24.25 15.05
CA VAL A 102 -10.05 -23.45 13.83
C VAL A 102 -8.62 -22.89 13.76
N ALA A 103 -7.77 -23.50 12.93
CA ALA A 103 -6.41 -23.01 12.70
C ALA A 103 -6.39 -21.88 11.65
N THR A 104 -5.94 -20.69 12.04
CA THR A 104 -5.80 -19.50 11.18
C THR A 104 -4.35 -19.02 11.13
N ALA A 105 -3.80 -18.86 9.92
CA ALA A 105 -2.48 -18.27 9.74
C ALA A 105 -2.59 -16.76 9.47
N VAL A 106 -1.83 -15.94 10.18
CA VAL A 106 -1.64 -14.52 9.87
C VAL A 106 -0.29 -14.37 9.18
N VAL A 107 -0.27 -14.07 7.88
CA VAL A 107 0.95 -14.00 7.07
C VAL A 107 1.30 -12.54 6.76
N MET A 108 2.56 -12.16 7.00
CA MET A 108 3.10 -10.83 6.70
C MET A 108 4.37 -10.98 5.86
N PRO A 109 4.26 -10.85 4.52
CA PRO A 109 5.42 -10.74 3.65
C PRO A 109 6.18 -9.43 3.87
N ILE A 110 7.51 -9.51 3.96
CA ILE A 110 8.41 -8.37 4.19
C ILE A 110 9.58 -8.37 3.18
N PHE A 111 10.02 -7.18 2.78
CA PHE A 111 11.12 -6.88 1.87
C PHE A 111 11.88 -5.59 2.28
N ASN A 112 12.85 -5.74 3.20
CA ASN A 112 13.71 -4.68 3.76
C ASN A 112 12.98 -3.52 4.47
N GLU A 113 11.77 -3.74 4.99
CA GLU A 113 11.11 -2.71 5.80
C GLU A 113 11.85 -2.52 7.14
N PRO A 114 11.67 -1.36 7.80
CA PRO A 114 12.26 -1.12 9.12
C PRO A 114 11.85 -2.21 10.13
N VAL A 115 12.82 -3.04 10.52
CA VAL A 115 12.61 -4.22 11.37
C VAL A 115 11.91 -3.85 12.67
N GLY A 116 12.38 -2.80 13.36
CA GLY A 116 11.78 -2.34 14.61
C GLY A 116 10.28 -2.06 14.49
N ARG A 117 9.85 -1.40 13.41
CA ARG A 117 8.43 -1.11 13.16
C ARG A 117 7.66 -2.41 12.93
N VAL A 118 8.11 -3.26 11.99
CA VAL A 118 7.40 -4.50 11.61
C VAL A 118 7.17 -5.38 12.84
N PHE A 119 8.21 -5.62 13.63
CA PHE A 119 8.11 -6.49 14.81
C PHE A 119 7.30 -5.85 15.93
N ALA A 120 7.34 -4.52 16.10
CA ALA A 120 6.43 -3.81 17.01
C ALA A 120 4.96 -3.96 16.60
N ALA A 121 4.65 -3.90 15.29
CA ALA A 121 3.29 -4.12 14.81
C ALA A 121 2.82 -5.56 15.08
N ILE A 122 3.65 -6.58 14.80
CA ILE A 122 3.34 -7.98 15.15
C ILE A 122 3.12 -8.13 16.66
N GLU A 123 3.98 -7.54 17.50
CA GLU A 123 3.83 -7.55 18.95
C GLU A 123 2.45 -7.02 19.37
N LYS A 124 2.07 -5.84 18.88
CA LYS A 124 0.81 -5.19 19.24
C LYS A 124 -0.41 -5.98 18.79
N MET A 125 -0.39 -6.52 17.57
CA MET A 125 -1.48 -7.36 17.07
C MET A 125 -1.61 -8.66 17.86
N PHE A 126 -0.48 -9.29 18.20
CA PHE A 126 -0.47 -10.53 18.96
C PHE A 126 -0.95 -10.33 20.41
N VAL A 127 -0.48 -9.27 21.08
CA VAL A 127 -0.95 -8.92 22.44
C VAL A 127 -2.44 -8.60 22.42
N SER A 128 -2.90 -7.81 21.44
CA SER A 128 -4.33 -7.51 21.29
C SER A 128 -5.17 -8.78 21.09
N LEU A 129 -4.70 -9.74 20.30
CA LEU A 129 -5.38 -11.02 20.11
C LEU A 129 -5.38 -11.90 21.36
N ARG A 130 -4.28 -11.91 22.12
CA ARG A 130 -4.17 -12.63 23.39
C ARG A 130 -5.18 -12.10 24.41
N GLU A 131 -5.36 -10.78 24.48
CA GLU A 131 -6.35 -10.13 25.35
C GLU A 131 -7.79 -10.53 25.01
N GLU A 132 -8.08 -10.85 23.74
CA GLU A 132 -9.38 -11.40 23.33
C GLU A 132 -9.54 -12.90 23.70
N GLY A 133 -8.47 -13.58 24.12
CA GLY A 133 -8.50 -14.99 24.54
C GLY A 133 -8.41 -16.04 23.42
N TYR A 134 -8.10 -15.63 22.19
CA TYR A 134 -8.13 -16.53 21.02
C TYR A 134 -6.74 -16.89 20.46
N GLU A 135 -5.65 -16.59 21.15
CA GLU A 135 -4.27 -16.83 20.67
C GLU A 135 -4.01 -18.28 20.21
N GLN A 136 -4.74 -19.26 20.77
CA GLN A 136 -4.56 -20.67 20.40
C GLN A 136 -5.03 -21.00 18.98
N SER A 137 -5.93 -20.20 18.41
CA SER A 137 -6.50 -20.38 17.07
C SER A 137 -5.68 -19.71 15.96
N PHE A 138 -4.63 -18.94 16.32
CA PHE A 138 -3.85 -18.15 15.38
C PHE A 138 -2.36 -18.41 15.49
N ASP A 139 -1.70 -18.47 14.33
CA ASP A 139 -0.25 -18.49 14.22
C ASP A 139 0.21 -17.38 13.25
N PHE A 140 1.23 -16.64 13.63
CA PHE A 140 1.78 -15.52 12.84
C PHE A 140 3.01 -15.98 12.07
N PHE A 141 3.10 -15.59 10.80
CA PHE A 141 4.18 -15.92 9.89
C PHE A 141 4.78 -14.67 9.27
N ILE A 142 6.02 -14.37 9.65
CA ILE A 142 6.83 -13.30 9.07
C ILE A 142 7.62 -13.90 7.90
N LEU A 143 7.27 -13.50 6.68
CA LEU A 143 7.76 -14.11 5.45
C LEU A 143 8.74 -13.17 4.74
N SER A 144 10.04 -13.34 4.97
CA SER A 144 11.07 -12.43 4.48
C SER A 144 11.63 -12.79 3.10
N ASP A 145 11.55 -11.81 2.20
CA ASP A 145 12.29 -11.73 0.94
C ASP A 145 13.39 -10.64 0.97
N SER A 146 13.73 -10.10 2.14
CA SER A 146 14.77 -9.08 2.29
C SER A 146 16.09 -9.48 1.60
N ASN A 147 16.74 -8.54 0.92
CA ASN A 147 17.95 -8.81 0.14
C ASN A 147 19.19 -8.09 0.69
N ASP A 148 19.04 -7.35 1.79
CA ASP A 148 20.13 -6.77 2.55
C ASP A 148 20.55 -7.72 3.70
N PRO A 149 21.82 -8.16 3.77
CA PRO A 149 22.28 -9.03 4.85
C PRO A 149 22.21 -8.38 6.22
N ALA A 150 22.36 -7.06 6.32
CA ALA A 150 22.18 -6.38 7.60
C ALA A 150 20.74 -6.55 8.11
N VAL A 151 19.77 -6.31 7.24
CA VAL A 151 18.35 -6.44 7.58
C VAL A 151 17.99 -7.89 7.90
N TRP A 152 18.51 -8.86 7.15
CA TRP A 152 18.26 -10.28 7.45
C TRP A 152 18.69 -10.63 8.88
N ILE A 153 19.89 -10.26 9.31
CA ILE A 153 20.36 -10.57 10.66
C ILE A 153 19.55 -9.81 11.72
N GLU A 154 19.16 -8.56 11.45
CA GLU A 154 18.27 -7.81 12.34
C GLU A 154 16.89 -8.48 12.49
N GLU A 155 16.29 -8.98 11.40
CA GLU A 155 15.02 -9.69 11.43
C GLU A 155 15.08 -10.96 12.29
N GLU A 156 16.16 -11.76 12.17
CA GLU A 156 16.33 -12.98 12.96
C GLU A 156 16.36 -12.66 14.46
N LYS A 157 17.17 -11.66 14.85
CA LYS A 157 17.28 -11.21 16.24
C LYS A 157 15.97 -10.65 16.77
N ALA A 158 15.29 -9.82 15.98
CA ALA A 158 14.02 -9.22 16.36
C ALA A 158 12.94 -10.28 16.56
N TRP A 159 12.90 -11.31 15.71
CA TRP A 159 12.01 -12.45 15.88
C TRP A 159 12.28 -13.22 17.16
N PHE A 160 13.54 -13.58 17.41
CA PHE A 160 13.91 -14.32 18.61
C PHE A 160 13.55 -13.54 19.88
N HIS A 161 13.90 -12.26 19.93
CA HIS A 161 13.58 -11.39 21.07
C HIS A 161 12.07 -11.25 21.27
N LEU A 162 11.30 -11.07 20.19
CA LEU A 162 9.84 -10.98 20.25
C LEU A 162 9.23 -12.27 20.81
N CYS A 163 9.67 -13.43 20.32
CA CYS A 163 9.20 -14.73 20.81
C CYS A 163 9.55 -14.94 22.29
N GLN A 164 10.76 -14.57 22.71
CA GLN A 164 11.19 -14.66 24.12
C GLN A 164 10.34 -13.74 25.00
N LYS A 165 10.18 -12.47 24.61
CA LYS A 165 9.42 -11.45 25.34
C LYS A 165 7.96 -11.86 25.55
N LEU A 166 7.33 -12.46 24.53
CA LEU A 166 5.92 -12.82 24.58
C LEU A 166 5.66 -14.27 25.00
N GLY A 167 6.69 -15.10 25.16
CA GLY A 167 6.53 -16.55 25.32
C GLY A 167 5.84 -17.20 24.10
N ALA A 168 6.12 -16.70 22.90
CA ALA A 168 5.37 -17.00 21.68
C ALA A 168 6.11 -17.94 20.70
N PHE A 169 7.09 -18.71 21.19
CA PHE A 169 7.67 -19.79 20.40
C PHE A 169 6.59 -20.83 20.04
N GLY A 170 6.53 -21.21 18.76
CA GLY A 170 5.46 -22.07 18.25
C GLY A 170 4.16 -21.33 17.88
N LYS A 171 4.09 -20.01 18.10
CA LYS A 171 2.98 -19.14 17.68
C LYS A 171 3.40 -18.05 16.68
N ILE A 172 4.63 -17.55 16.79
CA ILE A 172 5.19 -16.58 15.84
C ILE A 172 6.37 -17.24 15.13
N PHE A 173 6.29 -17.33 13.82
CA PHE A 173 7.28 -17.96 12.95
C PHE A 173 7.94 -16.93 12.06
N TYR A 174 9.26 -17.02 11.92
CA TYR A 174 10.04 -16.28 10.93
C TYR A 174 10.56 -17.22 9.87
N ARG A 175 10.52 -16.77 8.61
CA ARG A 175 11.17 -17.49 7.51
C ARG A 175 11.76 -16.54 6.50
N LYS A 176 13.06 -16.73 6.22
CA LYS A 176 13.75 -16.18 5.06
C LYS A 176 13.68 -17.14 3.85
N ARG A 177 13.29 -16.64 2.68
CA ARG A 177 13.33 -17.42 1.44
C ARG A 177 14.69 -17.31 0.74
N ARG A 178 15.21 -18.46 0.26
CA ARG A 178 16.48 -18.56 -0.49
C ARG A 178 16.37 -18.08 -1.94
N LEU A 179 15.25 -18.40 -2.61
CA LEU A 179 14.96 -18.00 -3.99
C LEU A 179 13.77 -17.05 -4.00
N MET A 180 14.03 -15.77 -4.27
CA MET A 180 13.05 -14.69 -4.21
C MET A 180 12.33 -14.54 -5.57
N THR A 181 11.54 -15.54 -5.96
CA THR A 181 10.75 -15.50 -7.19
C THR A 181 9.36 -14.90 -6.94
N HIS A 182 8.85 -14.09 -7.86
CA HIS A 182 7.47 -13.57 -7.85
C HIS A 182 7.08 -12.69 -6.64
N GLY A 183 8.04 -12.10 -5.92
CA GLY A 183 7.79 -11.16 -4.81
C GLY A 183 6.78 -11.66 -3.78
N LYS A 184 5.84 -10.79 -3.36
CA LYS A 184 4.76 -11.08 -2.41
C LYS A 184 3.96 -12.34 -2.77
N SER A 185 3.44 -12.42 -4.01
CA SER A 185 2.67 -13.59 -4.48
C SER A 185 3.46 -14.90 -4.38
N GLY A 186 4.75 -14.89 -4.75
CA GLY A 186 5.61 -16.07 -4.63
C GLY A 186 5.88 -16.46 -3.18
N ASN A 187 5.93 -15.48 -2.28
CA ASN A 187 6.15 -15.71 -0.86
C ASN A 187 4.92 -16.35 -0.19
N ILE A 188 3.72 -15.88 -0.53
CA ILE A 188 2.42 -16.46 -0.15
C ILE A 188 2.26 -17.87 -0.75
N ALA A 189 2.60 -18.06 -2.02
CA ALA A 189 2.53 -19.36 -2.68
C ALA A 189 3.48 -20.39 -2.02
N ASP A 190 4.71 -19.99 -1.65
CA ASP A 190 5.62 -20.87 -0.89
C ASP A 190 5.07 -21.20 0.50
N PHE A 191 4.42 -20.25 1.18
CA PHE A 191 3.72 -20.53 2.44
C PHE A 191 2.61 -21.58 2.24
N CYS A 192 1.74 -21.37 1.24
CA CYS A 192 0.64 -22.29 0.93
C CYS A 192 1.15 -23.72 0.65
N ARG A 193 2.24 -23.85 -0.12
CA ARG A 193 2.84 -25.16 -0.45
C ARG A 193 3.43 -25.88 0.77
N ARG A 194 3.99 -25.15 1.74
CA ARG A 194 4.70 -25.74 2.89
C ARG A 194 3.80 -26.00 4.09
N TRP A 195 2.95 -25.03 4.41
CA TRP A 195 2.16 -25.03 5.64
C TRP A 195 0.66 -24.85 5.40
N GLY A 196 0.23 -24.42 4.20
CA GLY A 196 -1.16 -24.05 3.95
C GLY A 196 -2.18 -25.15 4.28
N ARG A 197 -1.84 -26.43 4.10
CA ARG A 197 -2.73 -27.56 4.47
C ARG A 197 -3.02 -27.67 5.97
N ARG A 198 -2.25 -27.00 6.84
CA ARG A 198 -2.43 -27.02 8.30
C ARG A 198 -3.44 -25.97 8.78
N TYR A 199 -3.82 -25.03 7.92
CA TYR A 199 -4.66 -23.90 8.29
C TYR A 199 -5.95 -23.91 7.46
N ARG A 200 -7.06 -23.61 8.12
CA ARG A 200 -8.36 -23.44 7.45
C ARG A 200 -8.45 -22.07 6.79
N TYR A 201 -7.89 -21.06 7.46
CA TYR A 201 -7.91 -19.67 7.01
C TYR A 201 -6.50 -19.07 6.97
N MET A 202 -6.33 -18.09 6.09
CA MET A 202 -5.14 -17.24 6.01
C MET A 202 -5.57 -15.77 6.01
N ILE A 203 -5.00 -14.97 6.90
CA ILE A 203 -5.10 -13.52 6.90
C ILE A 203 -3.82 -12.97 6.29
N VAL A 204 -3.92 -12.24 5.18
CA VAL A 204 -2.76 -11.64 4.52
C VAL A 204 -2.61 -10.19 4.97
N LEU A 205 -1.41 -9.83 5.41
CA LEU A 205 -1.04 -8.48 5.82
C LEU A 205 0.09 -7.95 4.94
N ASP A 206 0.13 -6.63 4.72
CA ASP A 206 1.34 -5.95 4.28
C ASP A 206 2.18 -5.51 5.49
N ALA A 207 3.45 -5.19 5.25
CA ALA A 207 4.39 -4.83 6.32
C ALA A 207 3.98 -3.57 7.11
N ASP A 208 3.13 -2.70 6.53
CA ASP A 208 2.53 -1.54 7.18
C ASP A 208 1.13 -1.77 7.75
N SER A 209 0.55 -2.96 7.54
CA SER A 209 -0.79 -3.30 8.01
C SER A 209 -0.82 -3.54 9.53
N ILE A 210 -1.86 -3.05 10.18
CA ILE A 210 -2.14 -3.28 11.60
C ILE A 210 -3.62 -3.62 11.76
N MET A 211 -3.92 -4.69 12.48
CA MET A 211 -5.29 -5.12 12.76
C MET A 211 -5.50 -5.37 14.24
N THR A 212 -6.66 -5.01 14.78
CA THR A 212 -7.01 -5.31 16.18
C THR A 212 -7.27 -6.81 16.35
N GLY A 213 -6.97 -7.35 17.53
CA GLY A 213 -7.30 -8.74 17.88
C GLY A 213 -8.79 -9.03 17.70
N LYS A 214 -9.63 -8.09 18.12
CA LYS A 214 -11.09 -8.14 17.94
C LYS A 214 -11.48 -8.33 16.47
N LEU A 215 -10.88 -7.59 15.54
CA LEU A 215 -11.18 -7.72 14.12
C LEU A 215 -10.72 -9.08 13.56
N LEU A 216 -9.53 -9.55 13.95
CA LEU A 216 -9.03 -10.87 13.54
C LEU A 216 -10.02 -11.98 13.92
N VAL A 217 -10.50 -11.97 15.16
CA VAL A 217 -11.52 -12.90 15.67
C VAL A 217 -12.83 -12.79 14.91
N ARG A 218 -13.31 -11.56 14.68
CA ARG A 218 -14.56 -11.31 13.93
C ARG A 218 -14.50 -11.83 12.50
N LEU A 219 -13.36 -11.67 11.82
CA LEU A 219 -13.17 -12.18 10.46
C LEU A 219 -13.23 -13.70 10.38
N VAL A 220 -12.60 -14.41 11.32
CA VAL A 220 -12.69 -15.88 11.38
C VAL A 220 -14.12 -16.32 11.67
N ALA A 221 -14.78 -15.66 12.62
CA ALA A 221 -16.15 -16.01 12.95
C ALA A 221 -17.13 -15.73 11.79
N ALA A 222 -16.89 -14.67 11.00
CA ALA A 222 -17.66 -14.41 9.77
C ALA A 222 -17.41 -15.47 8.68
N MET A 223 -16.18 -15.97 8.57
CA MET A 223 -15.87 -17.11 7.69
C MET A 223 -16.54 -18.41 8.15
N GLU A 224 -16.64 -18.66 9.46
CA GLU A 224 -17.37 -19.83 9.98
C GLU A 224 -18.87 -19.73 9.72
N ALA A 225 -19.47 -18.56 9.94
CA ALA A 225 -20.91 -18.38 9.71
C ALA A 225 -21.29 -18.34 8.22
N ASN A 226 -20.32 -18.09 7.32
CA ASN A 226 -20.52 -18.18 5.88
C ASN A 226 -19.57 -19.19 5.22
N PRO A 227 -19.97 -20.47 5.10
CA PRO A 227 -19.20 -21.49 4.41
C PRO A 227 -18.91 -21.17 2.93
N ARG A 228 -19.74 -20.33 2.29
CA ARG A 228 -19.55 -19.90 0.90
C ARG A 228 -18.60 -18.72 0.75
N ALA A 229 -18.22 -18.02 1.83
CA ALA A 229 -17.18 -17.00 1.76
C ALA A 229 -15.82 -17.64 1.43
N GLY A 230 -15.22 -17.20 0.32
CA GLY A 230 -13.85 -17.52 -0.06
C GLY A 230 -12.87 -16.45 0.38
N ILE A 231 -13.27 -15.17 0.29
CA ILE A 231 -12.48 -14.02 0.74
C ILE A 231 -13.39 -13.02 1.46
N ILE A 232 -12.91 -12.45 2.56
CA ILE A 232 -13.53 -11.29 3.21
C ILE A 232 -12.46 -10.20 3.31
N GLN A 233 -12.63 -9.15 2.52
CA GLN A 233 -11.75 -7.98 2.47
C GLN A 233 -12.22 -6.95 3.51
N THR A 234 -11.31 -6.39 4.30
CA THR A 234 -11.62 -5.23 5.17
C THR A 234 -11.28 -3.92 4.47
N ALA A 235 -11.68 -2.80 5.07
CA ALA A 235 -11.32 -1.46 4.64
C ALA A 235 -10.21 -0.88 5.54
N PRO A 236 -8.91 -1.03 5.20
CA PRO A 236 -7.84 -0.45 6.01
C PRO A 236 -7.93 1.08 6.01
N LYS A 237 -7.96 1.69 7.20
CA LYS A 237 -7.92 3.14 7.35
C LYS A 237 -6.49 3.65 7.28
N LEU A 238 -6.29 4.73 6.52
CA LEU A 238 -5.02 5.45 6.48
C LEU A 238 -4.78 6.17 7.80
N VAL A 239 -3.71 5.80 8.50
CA VAL A 239 -3.35 6.39 9.80
C VAL A 239 -1.90 6.87 9.83
N ARG A 240 -1.52 7.52 10.94
CA ARG A 240 -0.14 7.91 11.26
C ARG A 240 0.48 8.86 10.21
N GLY A 241 -0.33 9.76 9.64
CA GLY A 241 0.17 10.80 8.72
C GLY A 241 1.03 11.84 9.41
N ARG A 242 2.34 11.84 9.13
CA ARG A 242 3.29 12.85 9.66
C ARG A 242 3.54 14.01 8.70
N SER A 243 3.80 13.75 7.42
CA SER A 243 3.95 14.80 6.39
C SER A 243 2.62 15.45 6.06
N LEU A 244 2.64 16.70 5.59
CA LEU A 244 1.42 17.38 5.13
C LEU A 244 0.69 16.57 4.04
N PHE A 245 1.42 15.97 3.10
CA PHE A 245 0.88 15.09 2.06
C PHE A 245 0.07 13.93 2.66
N ARG A 246 0.67 13.18 3.58
CA ARG A 246 0.02 12.00 4.18
C ARG A 246 -1.15 12.39 5.08
N ARG A 247 -1.08 13.56 5.73
CA ARG A 247 -2.19 14.15 6.49
C ARG A 247 -3.38 14.53 5.61
N ILE A 248 -3.12 15.15 4.46
CA ILE A 248 -4.20 15.44 3.50
C ILE A 248 -4.79 14.13 2.98
N GLN A 249 -3.95 13.14 2.64
CA GLN A 249 -4.39 11.85 2.13
C GLN A 249 -5.25 11.07 3.15
N GLN A 250 -4.84 10.98 4.42
CA GLN A 250 -5.63 10.33 5.48
C GLN A 250 -6.99 11.03 5.65
N PHE A 251 -7.02 12.36 5.65
CA PHE A 251 -8.27 13.11 5.81
C PHE A 251 -9.19 12.90 4.60
N SER A 252 -8.64 12.94 3.38
CA SER A 252 -9.36 12.65 2.14
C SER A 252 -10.02 11.27 2.18
N PHE A 253 -9.29 10.28 2.70
CA PHE A 253 -9.79 8.92 2.87
C PHE A 253 -10.96 8.88 3.88
N HIS A 254 -10.82 9.50 5.04
CA HIS A 254 -11.91 9.56 6.04
C HIS A 254 -13.15 10.32 5.55
N LEU A 255 -12.96 11.34 4.70
CA LEU A 255 -14.02 12.15 4.12
C LEU A 255 -14.86 11.33 3.12
N CYS A 256 -14.22 10.63 2.18
CA CYS A 256 -14.93 10.03 1.04
C CYS A 256 -15.06 8.50 1.11
N ALA A 257 -14.05 7.79 1.62
CA ALA A 257 -13.95 6.34 1.49
C ALA A 257 -15.12 5.58 2.15
N PRO A 258 -15.62 5.95 3.35
CA PRO A 258 -16.76 5.25 3.95
C PRO A 258 -18.02 5.25 3.07
N LEU A 259 -18.29 6.35 2.36
CA LEU A 259 -19.41 6.43 1.43
C LEU A 259 -19.15 5.58 0.19
N PHE A 260 -17.95 5.66 -0.37
CA PHE A 260 -17.58 4.86 -1.54
C PHE A 260 -17.65 3.36 -1.24
N PHE A 261 -17.22 2.94 -0.05
CA PHE A 261 -17.28 1.57 0.37
C PHE A 261 -18.70 1.06 0.57
N ALA A 262 -19.58 1.84 1.21
CA ALA A 262 -20.98 1.49 1.35
C ALA A 262 -21.70 1.42 -0.01
N GLY A 263 -21.43 2.36 -0.92
CA GLY A 263 -21.99 2.33 -2.28
C GLY A 263 -21.44 1.18 -3.13
N SER A 264 -20.16 0.84 -2.95
CA SER A 264 -19.50 -0.30 -3.58
C SER A 264 -20.15 -1.61 -3.13
N HIS A 265 -20.31 -1.78 -1.82
CA HIS A 265 -21.00 -2.92 -1.22
C HIS A 265 -22.44 -3.06 -1.74
N PHE A 266 -23.18 -1.96 -1.87
CA PHE A 266 -24.59 -1.96 -2.29
C PHE A 266 -24.83 -2.77 -3.57
N TRP A 267 -24.04 -2.56 -4.63
CA TRP A 267 -24.25 -3.26 -5.90
C TRP A 267 -23.45 -4.58 -6.03
N GLN A 268 -22.41 -4.77 -5.21
CA GLN A 268 -21.51 -5.93 -5.28
C GLN A 268 -22.01 -7.12 -4.48
N LEU A 269 -22.45 -6.91 -3.23
CA LEU A 269 -22.82 -7.95 -2.27
C LEU A 269 -21.79 -9.14 -2.29
N PRO A 270 -22.11 -10.41 -2.63
CA PRO A 270 -21.12 -11.51 -2.58
C PRO A 270 -20.10 -11.47 -3.73
N GLY A 271 -20.09 -10.41 -4.54
CA GLY A 271 -19.20 -10.18 -5.67
C GLY A 271 -18.18 -9.06 -5.43
N GLY A 272 -17.75 -8.87 -4.18
CA GLY A 272 -16.79 -7.85 -3.75
C GLY A 272 -15.40 -7.99 -4.36
N THR A 273 -14.47 -7.18 -3.85
CA THR A 273 -13.07 -7.07 -4.33
C THR A 273 -12.07 -7.64 -3.32
N TYR A 274 -10.83 -7.87 -3.77
CA TYR A 274 -9.68 -8.22 -2.95
C TYR A 274 -8.49 -7.33 -3.36
N TRP A 275 -7.82 -6.72 -2.38
CA TRP A 275 -6.69 -5.81 -2.59
C TRP A 275 -5.36 -6.37 -2.07
N GLY A 276 -5.28 -7.68 -1.88
CA GLY A 276 -4.01 -8.35 -1.57
C GLY A 276 -3.63 -8.38 -0.09
N HIS A 277 -4.27 -7.60 0.79
CA HIS A 277 -3.99 -7.58 2.22
C HIS A 277 -5.18 -7.09 3.06
N ASN A 278 -5.05 -7.17 4.38
CA ASN A 278 -6.08 -6.92 5.39
C ASN A 278 -7.37 -7.69 5.08
N ALA A 279 -7.20 -8.93 4.63
CA ALA A 279 -8.28 -9.81 4.22
C ALA A 279 -8.04 -11.22 4.75
N ILE A 280 -9.13 -11.89 5.11
CA ILE A 280 -9.15 -13.31 5.44
C ILE A 280 -9.55 -14.13 4.21
N ILE A 281 -8.88 -15.25 4.00
CA ILE A 281 -9.01 -16.14 2.84
C ILE A 281 -9.27 -17.56 3.33
N ARG A 282 -10.25 -18.25 2.74
CA ARG A 282 -10.47 -19.69 2.92
C ARG A 282 -9.42 -20.45 2.12
N LEU A 283 -8.54 -21.14 2.83
CA LEU A 283 -7.24 -21.52 2.27
C LEU A 283 -7.33 -22.72 1.32
N GLU A 284 -8.17 -23.71 1.62
CA GLU A 284 -8.36 -24.88 0.76
C GLU A 284 -8.80 -24.54 -0.68
N PRO A 285 -9.91 -23.81 -0.92
CA PRO A 285 -10.29 -23.43 -2.28
C PRO A 285 -9.30 -22.46 -2.92
N PHE A 286 -8.68 -21.57 -2.14
CA PHE A 286 -7.64 -20.67 -2.65
C PHE A 286 -6.47 -21.47 -3.25
N MET A 287 -5.96 -22.47 -2.52
CA MET A 287 -4.89 -23.33 -3.01
C MET A 287 -5.30 -24.19 -4.22
N ARG A 288 -6.58 -24.55 -4.35
CA ARG A 288 -7.08 -25.36 -5.47
C ARG A 288 -7.34 -24.56 -6.75
N HIS A 289 -7.75 -23.29 -6.62
CA HIS A 289 -8.32 -22.54 -7.74
C HIS A 289 -7.60 -21.24 -8.09
N CYS A 290 -6.79 -20.69 -7.18
CA CYS A 290 -6.19 -19.37 -7.33
C CYS A 290 -4.70 -19.41 -7.67
N ASP A 291 -4.21 -20.52 -8.25
CA ASP A 291 -2.84 -20.55 -8.78
C ASP A 291 -2.71 -19.60 -9.98
N LEU A 292 -1.65 -18.80 -10.00
CA LEU A 292 -1.46 -17.72 -10.96
C LEU A 292 -0.62 -18.22 -12.13
N PRO A 293 -1.18 -18.36 -13.35
CA PRO A 293 -0.39 -18.76 -14.50
C PRO A 293 0.56 -17.63 -14.95
N ASP A 294 1.70 -18.01 -15.51
CA ASP A 294 2.54 -17.08 -16.27
C ASP A 294 1.74 -16.56 -17.49
N LEU A 295 1.80 -15.25 -17.77
CA LEU A 295 1.18 -14.69 -18.97
C LEU A 295 2.00 -15.03 -20.23
N PRO A 296 1.34 -15.26 -21.38
CA PRO A 296 2.04 -15.48 -22.64
C PRO A 296 2.88 -14.27 -23.05
N GLY A 297 4.11 -14.50 -23.52
CA GLY A 297 5.04 -13.47 -23.97
C GLY A 297 6.23 -14.04 -24.75
N PRO A 298 6.91 -13.26 -25.60
CA PRO A 298 7.99 -13.75 -26.45
C PRO A 298 9.23 -14.19 -25.63
N GLY A 299 9.63 -15.46 -25.78
CA GLY A 299 10.88 -16.00 -25.25
C GLY A 299 10.94 -16.17 -23.72
N LYS A 300 12.10 -15.86 -23.11
CA LYS A 300 12.33 -15.91 -21.65
C LYS A 300 11.60 -14.78 -20.87
N LEU A 301 10.82 -13.94 -21.56
CA LEU A 301 10.03 -12.84 -20.99
C LEU A 301 8.63 -13.33 -20.58
N ARG A 302 8.56 -14.38 -19.76
CA ARG A 302 7.31 -14.75 -19.08
C ARG A 302 6.90 -13.58 -18.20
N LEU A 303 5.76 -12.97 -18.49
CA LEU A 303 5.22 -11.85 -17.72
C LEU A 303 4.48 -12.44 -16.52
N HIS A 304 4.99 -12.18 -15.32
CA HIS A 304 4.28 -12.54 -14.10
C HIS A 304 3.20 -11.49 -13.81
N ILE A 305 2.05 -11.94 -13.31
CA ILE A 305 0.96 -11.06 -12.86
C ILE A 305 1.44 -10.29 -11.63
N MET A 306 1.58 -8.97 -11.75
CA MET A 306 2.03 -8.13 -10.64
C MET A 306 0.92 -7.88 -9.62
N SER A 307 -0.27 -7.49 -10.09
CA SER A 307 -1.46 -7.23 -9.26
C SER A 307 -2.28 -8.51 -9.10
N HIS A 308 -1.71 -9.52 -8.43
CA HIS A 308 -2.29 -10.85 -8.31
C HIS A 308 -3.69 -10.88 -7.68
N ASP A 309 -3.97 -9.95 -6.77
CA ASP A 309 -5.14 -9.87 -5.92
C ASP A 309 -6.47 -9.83 -6.68
N THR A 310 -6.55 -8.99 -7.71
CA THR A 310 -7.75 -8.84 -8.53
C THR A 310 -8.04 -10.13 -9.31
N VAL A 311 -6.99 -10.79 -9.78
CA VAL A 311 -7.10 -12.07 -10.50
C VAL A 311 -7.48 -13.20 -9.54
N GLU A 312 -6.88 -13.27 -8.36
CA GLU A 312 -7.22 -14.25 -7.33
C GLU A 312 -8.68 -14.12 -6.88
N ALA A 313 -9.20 -12.89 -6.75
CA ALA A 313 -10.62 -12.65 -6.52
C ALA A 313 -11.48 -13.18 -7.67
N ALA A 314 -11.12 -12.88 -8.92
CA ALA A 314 -11.87 -13.35 -10.07
C ALA A 314 -11.86 -14.89 -10.18
N LEU A 315 -10.74 -15.55 -9.88
CA LEU A 315 -10.60 -17.01 -9.85
C LEU A 315 -11.43 -17.63 -8.72
N MET A 316 -11.39 -17.06 -7.52
CA MET A 316 -12.20 -17.52 -6.40
C MET A 316 -13.71 -17.39 -6.69
N ARG A 317 -14.13 -16.29 -7.33
CA ARG A 317 -15.52 -16.10 -7.81
C ARG A 317 -15.89 -17.10 -8.90
N LYS A 318 -14.99 -17.37 -9.85
CA LYS A 318 -15.18 -18.39 -10.89
C LYS A 318 -15.31 -19.80 -10.30
N ALA A 319 -14.65 -20.09 -9.18
CA ALA A 319 -14.78 -21.34 -8.44
C ALA A 319 -16.08 -21.45 -7.61
N GLY A 320 -16.98 -20.46 -7.67
CA GLY A 320 -18.28 -20.49 -6.99
C GLY A 320 -18.29 -19.92 -5.57
N TYR A 321 -17.16 -19.42 -5.07
CA TYR A 321 -17.07 -18.81 -3.75
C TYR A 321 -17.48 -17.33 -3.76
N GLN A 322 -17.88 -16.83 -2.60
CA GLN A 322 -18.27 -15.45 -2.35
C GLN A 322 -17.08 -14.60 -1.93
N ILE A 323 -17.09 -13.34 -2.35
CA ILE A 323 -16.17 -12.31 -1.87
C ILE A 323 -16.98 -11.23 -1.21
N TRP A 324 -16.73 -11.03 0.08
CA TRP A 324 -17.43 -10.03 0.88
C TRP A 324 -16.49 -8.88 1.23
N PHE A 325 -17.08 -7.70 1.35
CA PHE A 325 -16.37 -6.51 1.75
C PHE A 325 -16.89 -6.05 3.11
N ALA A 326 -16.10 -6.29 4.16
CA ALA A 326 -16.38 -5.93 5.54
C ALA A 326 -15.99 -4.47 5.79
N TYR A 327 -16.69 -3.55 5.14
CA TYR A 327 -16.33 -2.12 5.15
C TYR A 327 -16.77 -1.38 6.41
N ALA A 328 -17.76 -1.90 7.13
CA ALA A 328 -18.28 -1.31 8.35
C ALA A 328 -17.47 -1.72 9.60
N GLU A 329 -16.58 -2.69 9.47
CA GLU A 329 -15.78 -3.21 10.57
C GLU A 329 -14.58 -2.30 10.86
N ASP A 330 -14.51 -1.81 12.09
CA ASP A 330 -13.35 -1.06 12.59
C ASP A 330 -12.19 -1.99 12.96
N GLY A 331 -10.99 -1.40 13.08
CA GLY A 331 -9.81 -2.10 13.57
C GLY A 331 -8.87 -2.60 12.48
N SER A 332 -9.03 -2.15 11.24
CA SER A 332 -8.10 -2.38 10.13
C SER A 332 -7.40 -1.07 9.77
N TYR A 333 -6.07 -1.04 9.82
CA TYR A 333 -5.28 0.16 9.61
C TYR A 333 -4.10 -0.13 8.68
N GLU A 334 -3.66 0.91 7.97
CA GLU A 334 -2.46 0.89 7.16
C GLU A 334 -1.76 2.25 7.16
N GLU A 335 -0.50 2.24 6.76
CA GLU A 335 0.29 3.45 6.58
C GLU A 335 0.37 3.81 5.10
N GLY A 336 -0.11 5.00 4.73
CA GLY A 336 0.02 5.51 3.37
C GLY A 336 1.46 5.92 3.01
N PRO A 337 1.76 6.16 1.72
CA PRO A 337 3.04 6.69 1.27
C PRO A 337 3.44 7.96 2.03
N THR A 338 4.73 8.14 2.32
CA THR A 338 5.19 9.27 3.14
C THR A 338 5.08 10.60 2.40
N HIS A 339 5.24 10.58 1.09
CA HIS A 339 5.18 11.78 0.25
C HIS A 339 4.82 11.47 -1.20
N TRP A 340 4.58 12.50 -2.01
CA TRP A 340 4.01 12.36 -3.36
C TRP A 340 4.86 11.51 -4.31
N ILE A 341 6.20 11.63 -4.26
CA ILE A 341 7.11 10.80 -5.08
C ILE A 341 6.94 9.30 -4.78
N GLU A 342 6.82 8.90 -3.51
CA GLU A 342 6.57 7.51 -3.14
C GLU A 342 5.19 7.02 -3.62
N SER A 343 4.17 7.88 -3.54
CA SER A 343 2.86 7.58 -4.11
C SER A 343 2.96 7.30 -5.61
N LEU A 344 3.62 8.17 -6.38
CA LEU A 344 3.83 7.96 -7.81
C LEU A 344 4.60 6.66 -8.12
N GLY A 345 5.58 6.31 -7.29
CA GLY A 345 6.30 5.03 -7.41
C GLY A 345 5.43 3.80 -7.15
N ARG A 346 4.47 3.90 -6.21
CA ARG A 346 3.44 2.87 -6.00
C ARG A 346 2.46 2.82 -7.18
N ASP A 347 1.94 3.97 -7.59
CA ASP A 347 0.98 4.11 -8.68
C ASP A 347 1.54 3.60 -10.01
N ARG A 348 2.84 3.78 -10.27
CA ARG A 348 3.51 3.23 -11.45
C ARG A 348 3.45 1.69 -11.51
N ARG A 349 3.63 1.02 -10.37
CA ARG A 349 3.56 -0.45 -10.27
C ARG A 349 2.13 -0.96 -10.42
N TRP A 350 1.18 -0.28 -9.77
CA TRP A 350 -0.24 -0.58 -9.89
C TRP A 350 -0.76 -0.35 -11.32
N CYS A 351 -0.30 0.70 -11.99
CA CYS A 351 -0.60 0.95 -13.41
C CYS A 351 -0.14 -0.21 -14.29
N GLN A 352 1.11 -0.68 -14.13
CA GLN A 352 1.61 -1.82 -14.89
C GLN A 352 0.79 -3.09 -14.61
N GLY A 353 0.51 -3.40 -13.35
CA GLY A 353 -0.28 -4.57 -12.96
C GLY A 353 -1.72 -4.52 -13.48
N ASN A 354 -2.40 -3.38 -13.36
CA ASN A 354 -3.78 -3.25 -13.85
C ASN A 354 -3.87 -3.38 -15.37
N LEU A 355 -2.90 -2.84 -16.12
CA LEU A 355 -2.87 -3.00 -17.58
C LEU A 355 -2.64 -4.46 -18.02
N GLN A 356 -1.95 -5.27 -17.21
CA GLN A 356 -1.83 -6.71 -17.47
C GLN A 356 -3.19 -7.43 -17.39
N HIS A 357 -4.16 -6.88 -16.65
CA HIS A 357 -5.46 -7.52 -16.46
C HIS A 357 -6.42 -7.37 -17.64
N PHE A 358 -6.07 -6.58 -18.66
CA PHE A 358 -6.91 -6.32 -19.83
C PHE A 358 -7.53 -7.59 -20.43
N TRP A 359 -6.74 -8.65 -20.60
CA TRP A 359 -7.20 -9.91 -21.18
C TRP A 359 -8.26 -10.64 -20.35
N PHE A 360 -8.28 -10.43 -19.02
CA PHE A 360 -9.26 -11.06 -18.13
C PHE A 360 -10.66 -10.47 -18.26
N LEU A 361 -10.83 -9.28 -18.88
CA LEU A 361 -12.16 -8.73 -19.19
C LEU A 361 -12.96 -9.66 -20.11
N PHE A 362 -12.26 -10.30 -21.05
CA PHE A 362 -12.86 -11.14 -22.08
C PHE A 362 -12.78 -12.63 -21.75
N ALA A 363 -12.16 -12.98 -20.61
CA ALA A 363 -12.03 -14.37 -20.21
C ALA A 363 -13.42 -15.01 -19.94
N PRO A 364 -13.63 -16.26 -20.41
CA PRO A 364 -14.89 -16.97 -20.21
C PRO A 364 -15.10 -17.26 -18.72
N SER A 365 -16.38 -17.25 -18.33
CA SER A 365 -16.83 -17.60 -16.97
C SER A 365 -16.35 -16.66 -15.85
N ILE A 366 -15.81 -15.48 -16.17
CA ILE A 366 -15.56 -14.44 -15.17
C ILE A 366 -16.87 -13.69 -14.87
N PRO A 367 -17.32 -13.64 -13.59
CA PRO A 367 -18.57 -12.98 -13.22
C PRO A 367 -18.57 -11.47 -13.52
N PHE A 368 -19.77 -10.92 -13.73
CA PHE A 368 -19.97 -9.51 -14.07
C PHE A 368 -19.28 -8.53 -13.11
N SER A 369 -19.39 -8.73 -11.79
CA SER A 369 -18.76 -7.83 -10.81
C SER A 369 -17.24 -7.82 -10.92
N SER A 370 -16.61 -8.98 -11.14
CA SER A 370 -15.18 -9.09 -11.38
C SER A 370 -14.75 -8.38 -12.68
N ARG A 371 -15.57 -8.43 -13.74
CA ARG A 371 -15.30 -7.67 -14.98
C ARG A 371 -15.36 -6.17 -14.75
N VAL A 372 -16.35 -5.69 -13.99
CA VAL A 372 -16.46 -4.26 -13.62
C VAL A 372 -15.23 -3.84 -12.80
N HIS A 373 -14.79 -4.64 -11.84
CA HIS A 373 -13.58 -4.36 -11.05
C HIS A 373 -12.31 -4.25 -11.90
N ILE A 374 -12.12 -5.21 -12.82
CA ILE A 374 -10.99 -5.16 -13.77
C ILE A 374 -11.07 -3.92 -14.65
N TYR A 375 -12.26 -3.59 -15.17
CA TYR A 375 -12.49 -2.40 -15.99
C TYR A 375 -12.15 -1.11 -15.22
N LEU A 376 -12.62 -0.97 -13.98
CA LEU A 376 -12.32 0.18 -13.13
C LEU A 376 -10.81 0.26 -12.81
N GLY A 377 -10.15 -0.87 -12.56
CA GLY A 377 -8.70 -0.93 -12.36
C GLY A 377 -7.90 -0.50 -13.60
N LEU A 378 -8.38 -0.81 -14.80
CA LEU A 378 -7.79 -0.30 -16.05
C LEU A 378 -8.03 1.21 -16.19
N MET A 379 -9.28 1.65 -16.00
CA MET A 379 -9.67 3.05 -16.16
C MET A 379 -9.07 3.97 -15.10
N SER A 380 -8.65 3.47 -13.94
CA SER A 380 -7.97 4.29 -12.92
C SER A 380 -6.66 4.92 -13.42
N TYR A 381 -6.02 4.31 -14.42
CA TYR A 381 -4.81 4.83 -15.06
C TYR A 381 -5.02 5.21 -16.53
N LEU A 382 -5.82 4.44 -17.28
CA LEU A 382 -6.09 4.71 -18.69
C LEU A 382 -6.92 5.99 -18.90
N SER A 383 -7.70 6.43 -17.90
CA SER A 383 -8.43 7.71 -17.99
C SER A 383 -7.48 8.89 -18.20
N SER A 384 -6.25 8.86 -17.67
CA SER A 384 -5.31 9.97 -17.76
C SER A 384 -4.86 10.31 -19.19
N PRO A 385 -4.32 9.36 -19.99
CA PRO A 385 -4.02 9.63 -21.39
C PRO A 385 -5.26 9.99 -22.20
N LEU A 386 -6.43 9.41 -21.89
CA LEU A 386 -7.68 9.73 -22.59
C LEU A 386 -8.16 11.16 -22.28
N TRP A 387 -8.04 11.62 -21.03
CA TRP A 387 -8.27 13.01 -20.65
C TRP A 387 -7.28 13.96 -21.33
N LEU A 388 -5.99 13.58 -21.41
CA LEU A 388 -5.00 14.40 -22.10
C LEU A 388 -5.34 14.54 -23.59
N VAL A 389 -5.69 13.44 -24.26
CA VAL A 389 -6.15 13.47 -25.66
C VAL A 389 -7.42 14.30 -25.80
N PHE A 390 -8.39 14.14 -24.90
CA PHE A 390 -9.62 14.93 -24.89
C PHE A 390 -9.32 16.44 -24.75
N ILE A 391 -8.42 16.84 -23.85
CA ILE A 391 -8.00 18.24 -23.66
C ILE A 391 -7.28 18.77 -24.90
N LEU A 392 -6.36 18.00 -25.49
CA LEU A 392 -5.62 18.40 -26.69
C LEU A 392 -6.54 18.58 -27.90
N LEU A 393 -7.45 17.62 -28.12
CA LEU A 393 -8.45 17.70 -29.20
C LEU A 393 -9.43 18.84 -28.96
N SER A 394 -9.89 19.06 -27.72
CA SER A 394 -10.77 20.18 -27.39
C SER A 394 -10.06 21.53 -27.57
N THR A 395 -8.77 21.62 -27.23
CA THR A 395 -7.97 22.83 -27.43
C THR A 395 -7.69 23.09 -28.91
N TRP A 396 -7.43 22.02 -29.69
CA TRP A 396 -7.31 22.11 -31.13
C TRP A 396 -8.61 22.57 -31.79
N GLU A 397 -9.75 22.01 -31.37
CA GLU A 397 -11.06 22.40 -31.86
C GLU A 397 -11.37 23.85 -31.51
N ALA A 398 -11.06 24.26 -30.27
CA ALA A 398 -11.15 25.66 -29.86
C ALA A 398 -10.26 26.56 -30.73
N TYR A 399 -9.03 26.15 -31.04
CA TYR A 399 -8.12 26.90 -31.92
C TYR A 399 -8.56 26.95 -33.40
N ARG A 400 -9.23 25.92 -33.91
CA ARG A 400 -9.74 25.89 -35.30
C ARG A 400 -11.03 26.66 -35.46
N ASN A 401 -12.00 26.37 -34.62
CA ASN A 401 -13.26 27.13 -34.55
C ASN A 401 -12.99 28.57 -34.09
N GLN A 402 -11.81 28.76 -33.50
CA GLN A 402 -10.87 29.90 -33.59
C GLN A 402 -11.09 30.95 -34.68
N ARG A 403 -11.03 30.47 -35.93
CA ARG A 403 -11.21 31.30 -37.12
C ARG A 403 -12.65 31.80 -37.29
N PHE A 404 -13.59 31.37 -36.45
CA PHE A 404 -14.96 31.86 -36.37
C PHE A 404 -15.33 32.49 -35.01
N ALA A 405 -14.69 32.10 -33.89
CA ALA A 405 -15.00 32.63 -32.56
C ALA A 405 -14.19 33.89 -32.14
N VAL A 406 -12.96 34.13 -32.65
CA VAL A 406 -12.26 35.42 -32.38
C VAL A 406 -12.92 36.58 -33.13
N LEU A 407 -13.51 36.32 -34.30
CA LEU A 407 -14.29 37.33 -35.02
C LEU A 407 -15.65 37.62 -34.37
N SER A 408 -16.11 36.80 -33.41
CA SER A 408 -17.45 36.90 -32.78
C SER A 408 -17.43 37.01 -31.24
N SER A 409 -16.27 36.98 -30.57
CA SER A 409 -16.18 37.25 -29.13
C SER A 409 -15.65 38.65 -28.79
N LEU A 410 -15.17 39.41 -29.79
CA LEU A 410 -14.92 40.85 -29.65
C LEU A 410 -16.19 41.68 -29.94
N ILE A 411 -17.21 41.06 -30.53
CA ILE A 411 -18.51 41.66 -30.81
C ILE A 411 -19.56 40.56 -30.65
N ASP A 412 -20.44 40.73 -29.67
CA ASP A 412 -21.84 40.31 -29.70
C ASP A 412 -22.34 39.12 -28.85
N SER A 413 -23.53 39.38 -28.32
CA SER A 413 -24.48 38.54 -27.59
C SER A 413 -24.94 37.29 -28.35
N TYR A 414 -24.33 36.96 -29.50
CA TYR A 414 -24.82 36.03 -30.51
C TYR A 414 -24.58 34.55 -30.17
N ALA A 415 -23.48 34.22 -29.47
CA ALA A 415 -23.20 32.85 -29.04
C ALA A 415 -24.13 32.39 -27.89
N THR A 416 -24.46 33.29 -26.97
CA THR A 416 -25.45 33.09 -25.90
C THR A 416 -26.87 32.99 -26.47
N LEU A 417 -27.16 33.72 -27.57
CA LEU A 417 -28.45 33.72 -28.28
C LEU A 417 -28.74 32.42 -29.06
N GLN A 418 -27.74 31.69 -29.58
CA GLN A 418 -27.95 30.47 -30.38
C GLN A 418 -27.79 29.13 -29.62
N LEU A 419 -26.89 29.05 -28.62
CA LEU A 419 -26.63 27.83 -27.84
C LEU A 419 -27.39 27.79 -26.50
N GLY A 420 -27.96 28.92 -26.08
CA GLY A 420 -28.56 29.11 -24.76
C GLY A 420 -27.60 28.76 -23.62
N HIS A 421 -28.16 28.39 -22.46
CA HIS A 421 -27.40 28.03 -21.25
C HIS A 421 -26.90 26.56 -21.24
N THR A 422 -26.70 25.94 -22.42
CA THR A 422 -26.40 24.49 -22.51
C THR A 422 -25.01 24.16 -21.96
N GLY A 423 -23.99 24.97 -22.30
CA GLY A 423 -22.63 24.80 -21.79
C GLY A 423 -22.54 25.02 -20.27
N GLU A 424 -23.23 26.03 -19.76
CA GLU A 424 -23.33 26.30 -18.32
C GLU A 424 -24.01 25.15 -17.57
N LYS A 425 -25.09 24.59 -18.11
CA LYS A 425 -25.76 23.41 -17.54
C LYS A 425 -24.85 22.18 -17.49
N LEU A 426 -24.09 21.94 -18.56
CA LEU A 426 -23.12 20.85 -18.60
C LEU A 426 -22.01 21.05 -17.56
N LEU A 427 -21.48 22.27 -17.46
CA LEU A 427 -20.47 22.61 -16.46
C LEU A 427 -21.02 22.45 -15.04
N ALA A 428 -22.21 22.99 -14.76
CA ALA A 428 -22.88 22.87 -13.47
C ALA A 428 -23.13 21.40 -13.09
N LEU A 429 -23.60 20.57 -14.04
CA LEU A 429 -23.76 19.13 -13.83
C LEU A 429 -22.41 18.46 -13.51
N THR A 430 -21.38 18.77 -14.29
CA THR A 430 -20.04 18.18 -14.13
C THR A 430 -19.45 18.53 -12.76
N VAL A 431 -19.48 19.81 -12.39
CA VAL A 431 -19.02 20.31 -11.08
C VAL A 431 -19.84 19.69 -9.95
N THR A 432 -21.17 19.61 -10.09
CA THR A 432 -22.03 18.98 -9.10
C THR A 432 -21.63 17.52 -8.88
N LEU A 433 -21.50 16.73 -9.95
CA LEU A 433 -21.13 15.32 -9.84
C LEU A 433 -19.72 15.13 -9.27
N LEU A 434 -18.76 15.99 -9.66
CA LEU A 434 -17.37 15.92 -9.20
C LEU A 434 -17.25 16.23 -7.69
N PHE A 435 -17.98 17.22 -7.19
CA PHE A 435 -17.93 17.63 -5.78
C PHE A 435 -18.95 16.93 -4.89
N LEU A 436 -19.96 16.25 -5.46
CA LEU A 436 -20.99 15.52 -4.71
C LEU A 436 -20.40 14.57 -3.65
N PRO A 437 -19.40 13.72 -3.95
CA PRO A 437 -18.77 12.87 -2.94
C PRO A 437 -18.25 13.62 -1.72
N LYS A 438 -17.56 14.74 -1.96
CA LYS A 438 -16.95 15.54 -0.90
C LYS A 438 -18.00 16.24 -0.06
N PHE A 439 -19.05 16.76 -0.71
CA PHE A 439 -20.16 17.41 -0.04
C PHE A 439 -20.92 16.43 0.87
N LEU A 440 -21.26 15.24 0.36
CA LEU A 440 -21.91 14.19 1.15
C LEU A 440 -21.01 13.67 2.28
N GLY A 441 -19.72 13.52 2.01
CA GLY A 441 -18.72 13.16 3.02
C GLY A 441 -18.66 14.19 4.15
N MET A 442 -18.66 15.47 3.81
CA MET A 442 -18.64 16.58 4.76
C MET A 442 -19.90 16.60 5.63
N ILE A 443 -21.09 16.40 5.04
CA ILE A 443 -22.36 16.26 5.79
C ILE A 443 -22.25 15.14 6.82
N ARG A 444 -21.72 13.98 6.41
CA ARG A 444 -21.49 12.87 7.34
C ARG A 444 -20.52 13.27 8.45
N LEU A 445 -19.41 13.96 8.14
CA LEU A 445 -18.44 14.37 9.16
C LEU A 445 -18.99 15.39 10.16
N PHE A 446 -19.94 16.26 9.77
CA PHE A 446 -20.54 17.20 10.73
C PHE A 446 -21.25 16.50 11.89
N SER A 447 -21.89 15.35 11.64
CA SER A 447 -22.48 14.51 12.69
C SER A 447 -21.45 13.93 13.67
N LEU A 448 -20.16 13.94 13.30
CA LEU A 448 -19.02 13.43 14.06
C LEU A 448 -18.01 14.53 14.37
N SER A 449 -18.41 15.80 14.31
CA SER A 449 -17.47 16.94 14.24
C SER A 449 -16.48 17.02 15.39
N SER A 450 -16.85 16.59 16.60
CA SER A 450 -15.96 16.53 17.76
C SER A 450 -14.73 15.63 17.53
N LEU A 451 -14.85 14.61 16.68
CA LEU A 451 -13.75 13.69 16.35
C LEU A 451 -12.82 14.22 15.25
N TYR A 452 -13.17 15.33 14.60
CA TYR A 452 -12.45 15.91 13.46
C TYR A 452 -12.02 17.37 13.73
N GLY A 453 -11.94 17.79 15.00
CA GLY A 453 -11.51 19.13 15.38
C GLY A 453 -12.59 20.22 15.27
N GLY A 454 -13.85 19.85 15.07
CA GLY A 454 -14.99 20.76 15.00
C GLY A 454 -15.42 21.14 13.58
N PRO A 455 -16.58 21.81 13.44
CA PRO A 455 -17.19 22.10 12.13
C PRO A 455 -16.33 23.02 11.26
N LEU A 456 -15.70 24.05 11.84
CA LEU A 456 -14.82 24.96 11.09
C LEU A 456 -13.59 24.22 10.54
N SER A 457 -12.99 23.33 11.33
CA SER A 457 -11.86 22.52 10.87
C SER A 457 -12.25 21.60 9.72
N ILE A 458 -13.42 20.96 9.79
CA ILE A 458 -13.94 20.13 8.70
C ILE A 458 -14.06 20.94 7.40
N VAL A 459 -14.64 22.14 7.45
CA VAL A 459 -14.80 22.99 6.26
C VAL A 459 -13.45 23.40 5.69
N VAL A 460 -12.56 23.95 6.52
CA VAL A 460 -11.24 24.42 6.08
C VAL A 460 -10.39 23.26 5.55
N SER A 461 -10.39 22.11 6.24
CA SER A 461 -9.67 20.91 5.80
C SER A 461 -10.21 20.38 4.49
N SER A 462 -11.53 20.36 4.28
CA SER A 462 -12.16 19.90 3.03
C SER A 462 -11.86 20.84 1.86
N LEU A 463 -11.82 22.15 2.09
CA LEU A 463 -11.45 23.14 1.06
C LEU A 463 -9.98 23.03 0.68
N LEU A 464 -9.07 22.95 1.66
CA LEU A 464 -7.64 22.83 1.42
C LEU A 464 -7.28 21.48 0.76
N GLU A 465 -7.93 20.39 1.18
CA GLU A 465 -7.82 19.08 0.55
C GLU A 465 -8.29 19.14 -0.91
N SER A 466 -9.41 19.84 -1.18
CA SER A 466 -9.93 19.98 -2.55
C SER A 466 -9.02 20.80 -3.44
N LEU A 467 -8.46 21.89 -2.92
CA LEU A 467 -7.47 22.69 -3.63
C LEU A 467 -6.21 21.87 -3.93
N PHE A 468 -5.73 21.10 -2.95
CA PHE A 468 -4.58 20.24 -3.12
C PHE A 468 -4.80 19.21 -4.25
N TRP A 469 -5.91 18.46 -4.23
CA TRP A 469 -6.18 17.47 -5.26
C TRP A 469 -6.51 18.08 -6.63
N ALA A 470 -7.09 19.28 -6.67
CA ALA A 470 -7.30 20.02 -7.92
C ALA A 470 -5.96 20.38 -8.59
N ILE A 471 -4.91 20.65 -7.81
CA ILE A 471 -3.56 20.88 -8.33
C ILE A 471 -2.84 19.57 -8.65
N VAL A 472 -2.99 18.53 -7.82
CA VAL A 472 -2.29 17.26 -8.00
C VAL A 472 -2.80 16.48 -9.21
N ALA A 473 -4.12 16.47 -9.48
CA ALA A 473 -4.72 15.64 -10.51
C ALA A 473 -4.19 15.92 -11.94
N PRO A 474 -4.06 17.18 -12.40
CA PRO A 474 -3.45 17.47 -13.70
C PRO A 474 -1.99 17.02 -13.81
N VAL A 475 -1.21 17.15 -12.73
CA VAL A 475 0.19 16.69 -12.72
C VAL A 475 0.23 15.16 -12.80
N GLN A 476 -0.59 14.46 -12.00
CA GLN A 476 -0.73 13.01 -12.05
C GLN A 476 -1.15 12.52 -13.44
N MET A 477 -2.00 13.27 -14.15
CA MET A 477 -2.40 12.94 -15.52
C MET A 477 -1.19 12.76 -16.46
N LEU A 478 -0.17 13.61 -16.36
CA LEU A 478 1.04 13.49 -17.18
C LEU A 478 1.90 12.29 -16.74
N PHE A 479 2.06 12.06 -15.44
CA PHE A 479 2.78 10.88 -14.94
C PHE A 479 2.08 9.58 -15.35
N TYR A 480 0.78 9.47 -15.16
CA TYR A 480 0.00 8.27 -15.50
C TYR A 480 -0.03 8.04 -17.01
N THR A 481 -0.11 9.10 -17.82
CA THR A 481 0.08 9.00 -19.28
C THR A 481 1.44 8.38 -19.63
N GLY A 482 2.51 8.86 -18.99
CA GLY A 482 3.84 8.28 -19.12
C GLY A 482 3.90 6.82 -18.67
N PHE A 483 3.30 6.49 -17.52
CA PHE A 483 3.28 5.13 -16.98
C PHE A 483 2.55 4.15 -17.90
N VAL A 484 1.40 4.55 -18.45
CA VAL A 484 0.65 3.77 -19.45
C VAL A 484 1.52 3.55 -20.68
N GLY A 485 2.15 4.60 -21.23
CA GLY A 485 3.05 4.48 -22.37
C GLY A 485 4.22 3.51 -22.12
N LEU A 486 4.88 3.63 -20.96
CA LEU A 486 5.99 2.75 -20.58
C LEU A 486 5.54 1.29 -20.38
N ALA A 487 4.35 1.08 -19.82
CA ALA A 487 3.78 -0.25 -19.62
C ALA A 487 3.43 -0.92 -20.96
N LEU A 488 2.87 -0.17 -21.92
CA LEU A 488 2.57 -0.66 -23.27
C LEU A 488 3.86 -1.00 -24.05
N LEU A 489 4.96 -0.28 -23.80
CA LEU A 489 6.30 -0.59 -24.35
C LEU A 489 7.01 -1.75 -23.63
N GLY A 490 6.38 -2.37 -22.62
CA GLY A 490 6.92 -3.55 -21.92
C GLY A 490 8.11 -3.25 -21.01
N GLN A 491 8.35 -1.98 -20.63
CA GLN A 491 9.45 -1.65 -19.73
C GLN A 491 9.21 -2.22 -18.33
N LYS A 492 10.22 -2.91 -17.78
CA LYS A 492 10.17 -3.45 -16.42
C LYS A 492 10.46 -2.36 -15.40
N ILE A 493 9.63 -2.29 -14.36
CA ILE A 493 9.87 -1.40 -13.23
C ILE A 493 10.76 -2.12 -12.21
N PRO A 494 11.96 -1.61 -11.87
CA PRO A 494 12.77 -2.18 -10.81
C PRO A 494 12.05 -1.97 -9.46
N TRP A 495 11.97 -3.03 -8.66
CA TRP A 495 11.46 -2.93 -7.28
C TRP A 495 12.52 -2.27 -6.39
N ARG A 496 12.18 -1.14 -5.79
CA ARG A 496 12.97 -0.49 -4.73
C ARG A 496 12.10 -0.41 -3.48
N SER A 497 12.62 -0.88 -2.34
CA SER A 497 11.96 -0.65 -1.05
C SER A 497 11.83 0.86 -0.85
N PRO A 498 10.67 1.39 -0.44
CA PRO A 498 10.55 2.79 -0.05
C PRO A 498 11.62 3.09 1.01
N GLY A 499 12.48 4.08 0.75
CA GLY A 499 13.48 4.51 1.70
C GLY A 499 12.79 5.27 2.83
N ARG A 500 12.26 4.57 3.82
CA ARG A 500 11.58 5.18 4.97
C ARG A 500 12.62 5.78 5.93
N SER A 501 13.33 6.84 5.51
CA SER A 501 13.95 7.75 6.46
C SER A 501 12.85 8.66 6.99
N GLU A 502 12.23 8.27 8.10
CA GLU A 502 11.14 9.03 8.76
C GLU A 502 11.57 10.43 9.25
N SER A 503 12.87 10.76 9.12
CA SER A 503 13.49 11.98 9.63
C SER A 503 13.61 13.12 8.61
N GLY A 504 13.29 12.93 7.33
CA GLY A 504 13.46 13.99 6.31
C GLY A 504 12.30 14.07 5.32
N GLY A 505 11.71 15.26 5.16
CA GLY A 505 10.82 15.54 4.03
C GLY A 505 11.55 15.48 2.68
N ILE A 506 10.83 15.63 1.58
CA ILE A 506 11.43 15.62 0.23
C ILE A 506 12.47 16.74 0.11
N SER A 507 13.70 16.43 -0.33
CA SER A 507 14.70 17.46 -0.64
C SER A 507 14.29 18.27 -1.87
N TRP A 508 14.64 19.56 -1.93
CA TRP A 508 14.33 20.38 -3.12
C TRP A 508 14.90 19.77 -4.41
N ARG A 509 16.09 19.14 -4.32
CA ARG A 509 16.74 18.44 -5.42
C ARG A 509 15.90 17.27 -5.93
N ASP A 510 15.36 16.45 -5.03
CA ASP A 510 14.54 15.29 -5.40
C ASP A 510 13.17 15.72 -5.99
N ALA A 511 12.59 16.79 -5.43
CA ALA A 511 11.39 17.40 -5.98
C ALA A 511 11.63 17.92 -7.41
N TRP A 512 12.72 18.65 -7.65
CA TRP A 512 13.07 19.14 -8.98
C TRP A 512 13.41 18.00 -9.95
N ALA A 513 14.17 17.00 -9.51
CA ALA A 513 14.52 15.85 -10.34
C ALA A 513 13.28 15.08 -10.83
N THR A 514 12.24 15.01 -10.01
CA THR A 514 11.00 14.28 -10.35
C THR A 514 9.98 15.14 -11.10
N PHE A 515 9.72 16.36 -10.60
CA PHE A 515 8.62 17.22 -11.09
C PHE A 515 9.10 18.36 -11.99
N GLY A 516 10.40 18.66 -12.04
CA GLY A 516 10.98 19.73 -12.87
C GLY A 516 10.59 19.62 -14.35
N PRO A 517 10.65 18.44 -15.00
CA PRO A 517 10.17 18.28 -16.38
C PRO A 517 8.69 18.67 -16.55
N VAL A 518 7.84 18.32 -15.59
CA VAL A 518 6.41 18.68 -15.61
C VAL A 518 6.22 20.19 -15.44
N SER A 519 6.96 20.81 -14.51
CA SER A 519 6.94 22.27 -14.31
C SER A 519 7.42 23.03 -15.54
N LEU A 520 8.43 22.53 -16.26
CA LEU A 520 8.90 23.12 -17.52
C LEU A 520 7.83 23.02 -18.62
N VAL A 521 7.20 21.84 -18.78
CA VAL A 521 6.08 21.66 -19.70
C VAL A 521 4.93 22.61 -19.34
N GLY A 522 4.61 22.76 -18.05
CA GLY A 522 3.61 23.71 -17.54
C GLY A 522 3.92 25.15 -17.90
N ALA A 523 5.17 25.60 -17.69
CA ALA A 523 5.59 26.95 -18.02
C ALA A 523 5.52 27.22 -19.54
N CYS A 524 6.04 26.30 -20.36
CA CYS A 524 5.96 26.39 -21.82
C CYS A 524 4.51 26.39 -22.31
N ALA A 525 3.65 25.52 -21.76
CA ALA A 525 2.23 25.47 -22.08
C ALA A 525 1.51 26.76 -21.67
N THR A 526 1.83 27.32 -20.50
CA THR A 526 1.27 28.60 -20.03
C THR A 526 1.60 29.72 -21.01
N ILE A 527 2.87 29.84 -21.41
CA ILE A 527 3.34 30.82 -22.40
C ILE A 527 2.64 30.58 -23.75
N ALA A 528 2.57 29.32 -24.21
CA ALA A 528 1.93 28.99 -25.47
C ALA A 528 0.43 29.32 -25.48
N VAL A 529 -0.32 28.94 -24.45
CA VAL A 529 -1.76 29.26 -24.35
C VAL A 529 -1.95 30.77 -24.29
N TRP A 530 -1.13 31.49 -23.52
CA TRP A 530 -1.20 32.95 -23.43
C TRP A 530 -0.96 33.64 -24.78
N HIS A 531 0.03 33.19 -25.55
CA HIS A 531 0.36 33.83 -26.84
C HIS A 531 -0.55 33.40 -28.00
N TRP A 532 -0.93 32.13 -28.08
CA TRP A 532 -1.63 31.58 -29.24
C TRP A 532 -3.14 31.49 -29.06
N ILE A 533 -3.62 31.39 -27.81
CA ILE A 533 -5.02 31.12 -27.47
C ILE A 533 -5.45 31.93 -26.20
N PRO A 534 -5.21 33.27 -26.14
CA PRO A 534 -5.39 34.05 -24.90
C PRO A 534 -6.83 34.05 -24.36
N PHE A 535 -7.83 33.98 -25.23
CA PHE A 535 -9.24 33.89 -24.85
C PHE A 535 -9.58 32.61 -24.05
N PHE A 536 -8.83 31.52 -24.25
CA PHE A 536 -9.05 30.23 -23.58
C PHE A 536 -8.15 30.05 -22.36
N PHE A 537 -7.27 31.02 -22.10
CA PHE A 537 -6.28 30.95 -21.05
C PHE A 537 -6.90 30.65 -19.68
N TRP A 538 -7.94 31.38 -19.30
CA TRP A 538 -8.58 31.19 -17.98
C TRP A 538 -9.21 29.82 -17.82
N VAL A 539 -9.71 29.22 -18.90
CA VAL A 539 -10.30 27.86 -18.89
C VAL A 539 -9.21 26.81 -18.68
N LEU A 540 -8.05 26.95 -19.33
CA LEU A 540 -6.90 26.04 -19.17
C LEU A 540 -6.03 26.36 -17.95
N SER A 541 -6.20 27.54 -17.34
CA SER A 541 -5.36 28.03 -16.25
C SER A 541 -5.22 27.05 -15.08
N PRO A 542 -6.28 26.34 -14.62
CA PRO A 542 -6.14 25.38 -13.52
C PRO A 542 -5.19 24.22 -13.86
N ILE A 543 -5.13 23.82 -15.13
CA ILE A 543 -4.28 22.72 -15.62
C ILE A 543 -2.83 23.20 -15.76
N VAL A 544 -2.61 24.30 -16.48
CA VAL A 544 -1.24 24.78 -16.77
C VAL A 544 -0.55 25.34 -15.52
N PHE A 545 -1.30 25.97 -14.61
CA PHE A 545 -0.76 26.38 -13.31
C PHE A 545 -0.47 25.19 -12.41
N ALA A 546 -1.32 24.17 -12.40
CA ALA A 546 -1.04 22.94 -11.67
C ALA A 546 0.27 22.28 -12.12
N TRP A 547 0.51 22.20 -13.44
CA TRP A 547 1.78 21.71 -13.99
C TRP A 547 2.95 22.58 -13.58
N THR A 548 2.84 23.91 -13.73
CA THR A 548 3.90 24.85 -13.38
C THR A 548 4.28 24.74 -11.89
N LEU A 549 3.29 24.62 -11.00
CA LEU A 549 3.46 24.54 -9.55
C LEU A 549 3.79 23.14 -9.01
N ALA A 550 4.05 22.14 -9.87
CA ALA A 550 4.28 20.77 -9.44
C ALA A 550 5.45 20.64 -8.44
N VAL A 551 6.60 21.27 -8.71
CA VAL A 551 7.77 21.24 -7.81
C VAL A 551 7.48 21.86 -6.43
N PRO A 552 7.04 23.12 -6.31
CA PRO A 552 6.80 23.73 -5.00
C PRO A 552 5.73 22.97 -4.21
N VAL A 553 4.67 22.49 -4.87
CA VAL A 553 3.62 21.71 -4.20
C VAL A 553 4.18 20.39 -3.65
N ALA A 554 4.98 19.66 -4.42
CA ALA A 554 5.61 18.43 -3.98
C ALA A 554 6.54 18.65 -2.77
N TRP A 555 7.33 19.72 -2.80
CA TRP A 555 8.26 20.06 -1.72
C TRP A 555 7.53 20.49 -0.44
N VAL A 556 6.57 21.41 -0.55
CA VAL A 556 5.77 21.90 0.59
C VAL A 556 5.00 20.75 1.23
N THR A 557 4.30 19.94 0.45
CA THR A 557 3.50 18.84 1.01
C THR A 557 4.35 17.68 1.53
N GLY A 558 5.59 17.52 1.07
CA GLY A 558 6.55 16.59 1.66
C GLY A 558 7.02 16.95 3.07
N SER A 559 6.71 18.16 3.57
CA SER A 559 7.20 18.64 4.88
C SER A 559 6.49 18.00 6.07
N VAL A 560 7.27 17.38 6.97
CA VAL A 560 6.81 16.90 8.28
C VAL A 560 6.46 18.07 9.21
N ARG A 561 7.24 19.15 9.18
CA ARG A 561 6.99 20.35 10.01
C ARG A 561 5.63 20.97 9.71
N LEU A 562 5.27 21.09 8.43
CA LEU A 562 3.95 21.61 8.05
C LEU A 562 2.82 20.62 8.43
N GLY A 563 3.09 19.32 8.37
CA GLY A 563 2.17 18.32 8.89
C GLY A 563 1.91 18.49 10.40
N GLU A 564 2.95 18.70 11.20
CA GLU A 564 2.81 18.97 12.64
C GLU A 564 2.08 20.28 12.94
N VAL A 565 2.35 21.34 12.17
CA VAL A 565 1.65 22.63 12.31
C VAL A 565 0.16 22.47 12.03
N THR A 566 -0.21 21.82 10.92
CA THR A 566 -1.62 21.59 10.60
C THR A 566 -2.32 20.73 11.65
N ARG A 567 -1.63 19.73 12.22
CA ARG A 567 -2.14 18.97 13.38
C ARG A 567 -2.44 19.86 14.58
N ARG A 568 -1.50 20.76 14.96
CA ARG A 568 -1.67 21.68 16.09
C ARG A 568 -2.81 22.69 15.87
N LEU A 569 -3.04 23.09 14.62
CA LEU A 569 -4.17 23.94 14.23
C LEU A 569 -5.50 23.18 14.14
N GLY A 570 -5.50 21.88 14.42
CA GLY A 570 -6.68 21.03 14.34
C GLY A 570 -7.11 20.66 12.92
N LEU A 571 -6.29 20.96 11.89
CA LEU A 571 -6.59 20.69 10.48
C LEU A 571 -6.19 19.26 10.07
N PHE A 572 -6.97 18.70 9.14
CA PHE A 572 -6.85 17.32 8.64
C PHE A 572 -6.83 16.27 9.75
N LEU A 573 -7.47 16.56 10.88
CA LEU A 573 -7.57 15.64 12.00
C LEU A 573 -8.48 14.46 11.64
N ILE A 574 -8.10 13.29 12.15
CA ILE A 574 -8.91 12.07 12.11
C ILE A 574 -9.08 11.52 13.54
N PRO A 575 -10.11 10.70 13.81
CA PRO A 575 -10.39 10.19 15.16
C PRO A 575 -9.19 9.47 15.79
N GLU A 576 -8.47 8.68 15.00
CA GLU A 576 -7.31 7.90 15.41
C GLU A 576 -6.10 8.76 15.82
N GLU A 577 -6.11 10.07 15.54
CA GLU A 577 -5.08 11.01 16.05
C GLU A 577 -5.42 11.61 17.41
N LEU A 578 -6.71 11.67 17.75
CA LEU A 578 -7.22 12.18 19.03
C LEU A 578 -7.30 11.06 20.07
N SER A 579 -7.78 9.88 19.64
CA SER A 579 -7.87 8.66 20.45
C SER A 579 -7.26 7.49 19.67
N PRO A 580 -5.92 7.38 19.65
CA PRO A 580 -5.25 6.30 18.93
C PRO A 580 -5.60 4.92 19.53
N PRO A 581 -6.01 3.95 18.71
CA PRO A 581 -6.11 2.56 19.12
C PRO A 581 -4.81 2.06 19.76
N LYS A 582 -4.91 1.19 20.77
CA LYS A 582 -3.76 0.66 21.52
C LYS A 582 -2.71 0.00 20.62
N GLU A 583 -3.14 -0.58 19.51
CA GLU A 583 -2.27 -1.23 18.53
C GLU A 583 -1.40 -0.25 17.72
N LEU A 584 -1.82 1.02 17.64
CA LEU A 584 -1.07 2.08 16.95
C LEU A 584 -0.05 2.78 17.87
N LEU A 585 -0.16 2.58 19.19
CA LEU A 585 0.68 3.23 20.19
C LEU A 585 2.08 2.60 20.26
N GLY A 586 3.10 3.46 20.29
CA GLY A 586 4.49 3.04 20.49
C GLY A 586 5.14 2.35 19.29
N LEU A 587 4.55 2.43 18.10
CA LEU A 587 5.14 1.89 16.87
C LEU A 587 6.36 2.69 16.39
N ASP A 588 6.47 3.96 16.78
CA ASP A 588 7.63 4.84 16.53
C ASP A 588 8.83 4.49 17.42
N VAL A 589 8.58 3.77 18.52
CA VAL A 589 9.64 3.31 19.42
C VAL A 589 10.18 2.03 18.80
N GLY A 590 11.12 2.17 17.87
CA GLY A 590 11.91 1.02 17.42
C GLY A 590 12.39 0.26 18.65
N LEU A 591 12.36 -1.08 18.60
CA LEU A 591 13.06 -1.91 19.58
C LEU A 591 14.43 -1.26 19.82
N PRO A 592 14.87 -1.06 21.08
CA PRO A 592 16.17 -0.47 21.35
C PRO A 592 17.21 -1.29 20.59
N VAL A 593 17.65 -0.74 19.45
CA VAL A 593 18.66 -1.36 18.63
C VAL A 593 19.91 -1.20 19.45
N GLU A 594 20.41 -2.30 20.02
CA GLU A 594 21.70 -2.31 20.69
C GLU A 594 22.78 -1.78 19.74
N GLY A 595 23.11 -0.50 19.90
CA GLY A 595 24.25 0.18 19.33
C GLY A 595 24.14 0.52 17.86
N GLN A 596 23.24 1.42 17.46
CA GLN A 596 23.43 2.18 16.20
C GLN A 596 24.59 3.21 16.30
N SER A 597 25.26 3.33 17.44
CA SER A 597 26.30 4.33 17.69
C SER A 597 27.76 3.88 17.53
N ASP A 598 28.05 2.61 17.23
CA ASP A 598 29.43 2.17 17.02
C ASP A 598 29.71 2.01 15.52
N GLY A 599 29.82 3.14 14.80
CA GLY A 599 30.17 3.21 13.38
C GLY A 599 31.60 2.75 13.04
N VAL A 600 32.19 1.88 13.88
CA VAL A 600 33.62 1.54 13.86
C VAL A 600 33.92 0.30 13.01
N VAL A 601 32.93 -0.58 12.75
CA VAL A 601 33.17 -1.86 12.04
C VAL A 601 32.33 -1.96 10.75
N PRO A 602 32.96 -1.88 9.56
CA PRO A 602 32.29 -2.20 8.29
C PRO A 602 31.69 -3.61 8.30
N TYR A 603 30.63 -3.86 7.53
CA TYR A 603 29.98 -5.19 7.47
C TYR A 603 29.64 -5.79 8.84
N ARG A 604 29.25 -4.96 9.81
CA ARG A 604 28.97 -5.37 11.20
C ARG A 604 28.04 -6.59 11.30
N TRP A 605 27.07 -6.73 10.41
CA TRP A 605 26.19 -7.89 10.33
C TRP A 605 26.94 -9.22 10.17
N LEU A 606 28.06 -9.21 9.42
CA LEU A 606 28.91 -10.39 9.23
C LEU A 606 29.68 -10.70 10.52
N ALA A 607 30.25 -9.68 11.13
CA ALA A 607 30.91 -9.80 12.43
C ALA A 607 29.93 -10.28 13.52
N GLN A 608 28.68 -9.82 13.52
CA GLN A 608 27.66 -10.28 14.46
C GLN A 608 27.37 -11.78 14.29
N VAL A 609 27.11 -12.25 13.07
CA VAL A 609 26.81 -13.68 12.84
C VAL A 609 28.00 -14.58 13.17
N ILE A 610 29.22 -14.10 12.94
CA ILE A 610 30.43 -14.92 13.10
C ILE A 610 31.01 -14.82 14.52
N LEU A 611 30.96 -13.67 15.19
CA LEU A 611 31.60 -13.48 16.49
C LEU A 611 30.64 -13.67 17.66
N ASP A 612 29.40 -13.17 17.57
CA ASP A 612 28.42 -13.25 18.66
C ASP A 612 27.84 -14.67 18.75
N PRO A 613 28.11 -15.44 19.82
CA PRO A 613 27.66 -16.83 19.93
C PRO A 613 26.13 -16.98 19.88
N TYR A 614 25.37 -15.98 20.36
CA TYR A 614 23.91 -16.03 20.35
C TYR A 614 23.36 -15.78 18.95
N CYS A 615 23.84 -14.74 18.27
CA CYS A 615 23.46 -14.49 16.87
C CYS A 615 23.90 -15.66 15.98
N HIS A 616 25.10 -16.20 16.21
CA HIS A 616 25.64 -17.34 15.50
C HIS A 616 24.74 -18.58 15.62
N ALA A 617 24.42 -18.99 16.85
CA ALA A 617 23.56 -20.15 17.10
C ALA A 617 22.16 -19.96 16.50
N LEU A 618 21.58 -18.78 16.64
CA LEU A 618 20.28 -18.44 16.07
C LEU A 618 20.28 -18.55 14.54
N HIS A 619 21.29 -17.97 13.89
CA HIS A 619 21.42 -18.01 12.43
C HIS A 619 21.53 -19.46 11.94
N LEU A 620 22.40 -20.27 12.56
CA LEU A 620 22.55 -21.68 12.21
C LEU A 620 21.26 -22.49 12.39
N LEU A 621 20.45 -22.19 13.41
CA LEU A 621 19.16 -22.84 13.66
C LEU A 621 18.14 -22.54 12.56
N LEU A 622 18.15 -21.31 12.01
CA LEU A 622 17.21 -20.86 10.99
C LEU A 622 17.61 -21.31 9.57
N LEU A 623 18.88 -21.67 9.37
CA LEU A 623 19.35 -22.24 8.12
C LEU A 623 18.88 -23.69 7.94
N ARG A 624 18.41 -24.01 6.73
CA ARG A 624 18.16 -25.41 6.36
C ARG A 624 19.49 -26.13 6.17
N ARG A 625 19.71 -27.22 6.91
CA ARG A 625 20.82 -28.14 6.65
C ARG A 625 20.68 -28.73 5.22
N PRO A 626 21.69 -28.61 4.36
CA PRO A 626 21.61 -29.17 3.01
C PRO A 626 21.50 -30.70 3.07
N LYS A 627 20.54 -31.26 2.33
CA LYS A 627 20.53 -32.70 2.00
C LYS A 627 21.63 -32.93 0.96
N SER A 628 22.84 -33.25 1.42
CA SER A 628 24.09 -33.48 0.64
C SER A 628 24.42 -32.42 -0.43
N GLY A 629 25.38 -31.54 -0.15
CA GLY A 629 25.91 -30.60 -1.14
C GLY A 629 26.88 -31.28 -2.12
N LYS A 630 26.78 -30.94 -3.42
CA LYS A 630 27.77 -31.31 -4.45
C LYS A 630 29.16 -30.83 -3.98
N GLU A 631 30.14 -31.72 -3.97
CA GLU A 631 31.51 -31.50 -3.48
C GLU A 631 32.16 -30.20 -4.01
N LYS A 632 31.93 -29.87 -5.28
CA LYS A 632 32.38 -28.62 -5.91
C LYS A 632 31.88 -27.33 -5.22
N LEU A 633 30.66 -27.34 -4.69
CA LEU A 633 30.10 -26.18 -4.00
C LEU A 633 30.74 -25.99 -2.62
N ARG A 634 31.02 -27.10 -1.92
CA ARG A 634 31.76 -27.10 -0.65
C ARG A 634 33.17 -26.57 -0.83
N ALA A 635 33.89 -27.03 -1.85
CA ALA A 635 35.23 -26.54 -2.17
C ALA A 635 35.23 -25.02 -2.42
N ARG A 636 34.25 -24.52 -3.18
CA ARG A 636 34.10 -23.09 -3.44
C ARG A 636 33.84 -22.28 -2.17
N TYR A 637 32.93 -22.74 -1.29
CA TYR A 637 32.66 -22.04 -0.03
C TYR A 637 33.85 -22.10 0.93
N GLY A 638 34.62 -23.20 0.93
CA GLY A 638 35.87 -23.31 1.67
C GLY A 638 36.91 -22.28 1.23
N GLU A 639 37.07 -22.08 -0.09
CA GLU A 639 37.99 -21.07 -0.61
C GLU A 639 37.53 -19.64 -0.26
N LEU A 640 36.24 -19.35 -0.39
CA LEU A 640 35.68 -18.05 0.01
C LEU A 640 35.85 -17.80 1.52
N ALA A 641 35.71 -18.83 2.36
CA ALA A 641 35.94 -18.73 3.79
C ALA A 641 37.42 -18.47 4.12
N ARG A 642 38.36 -19.12 3.40
CA ARG A 642 39.79 -18.87 3.54
C ARG A 642 40.15 -17.42 3.22
N VAL A 643 39.66 -16.91 2.08
CA VAL A 643 39.84 -15.50 1.69
C VAL A 643 39.23 -14.57 2.74
N LEU A 644 38.04 -14.89 3.26
CA LEU A 644 37.39 -14.08 4.28
C LEU A 644 38.23 -13.98 5.57
N VAL A 645 38.83 -15.08 6.01
CA VAL A 645 39.65 -15.14 7.25
C VAL A 645 40.99 -14.43 7.06
N GLN A 646 41.68 -14.69 5.95
CA GLN A 646 43.06 -14.23 5.71
C GLN A 646 43.13 -12.80 5.16
N GLU A 647 42.21 -12.41 4.27
CA GLU A 647 42.26 -11.12 3.57
C GLU A 647 41.11 -10.17 3.95
N GLY A 648 40.06 -10.69 4.58
CA GLY A 648 38.92 -9.90 5.07
C GLY A 648 37.76 -9.78 4.07
N PRO A 649 36.63 -9.19 4.51
CA PRO A 649 35.37 -9.17 3.75
C PRO A 649 35.41 -8.26 2.52
N GLU A 650 36.33 -7.31 2.44
CA GLU A 650 36.44 -6.36 1.32
C GLU A 650 36.89 -7.04 0.01
N LYS A 651 37.61 -8.17 0.12
CA LYS A 651 38.05 -8.95 -1.03
C LYS A 651 36.94 -9.78 -1.66
N LEU A 652 35.82 -9.95 -0.96
CA LEU A 652 34.68 -10.69 -1.46
C LEU A 652 33.65 -9.76 -2.10
N SER A 653 33.07 -10.18 -3.22
CA SER A 653 31.92 -9.48 -3.78
C SER A 653 30.72 -9.52 -2.81
N ALA A 654 29.76 -8.61 -2.97
CA ALA A 654 28.54 -8.60 -2.16
C ALA A 654 27.77 -9.94 -2.29
N ARG A 655 27.78 -10.53 -3.50
CA ARG A 655 27.14 -11.83 -3.76
C ARG A 655 27.83 -12.98 -3.04
N GLU A 656 29.15 -12.97 -2.96
CA GLU A 656 29.92 -14.02 -2.27
C GLU A 656 29.72 -13.96 -0.77
N ARG A 657 29.78 -12.75 -0.18
CA ARG A 657 29.51 -12.57 1.26
C ARG A 657 28.09 -13.01 1.60
N TRP A 658 27.10 -12.63 0.79
CA TRP A 658 25.72 -13.09 0.96
C TRP A 658 25.59 -14.61 0.82
N ALA A 659 26.29 -15.22 -0.14
CA ALA A 659 26.23 -16.65 -0.37
C ALA A 659 26.82 -17.47 0.78
N LEU A 660 27.85 -16.96 1.47
CA LEU A 660 28.44 -17.61 2.66
C LEU A 660 27.42 -17.75 3.79
N LEU A 661 26.59 -16.74 4.03
CA LEU A 661 25.54 -16.80 5.08
C LEU A 661 24.51 -17.92 4.84
N TRP A 662 24.33 -18.37 3.60
CA TRP A 662 23.37 -19.45 3.30
C TRP A 662 23.91 -20.85 3.58
N ASP A 663 25.18 -21.00 3.95
CA ASP A 663 25.84 -22.29 4.18
C ASP A 663 26.22 -22.49 5.65
N ALA A 664 25.38 -23.22 6.38
CA ALA A 664 25.54 -23.46 7.82
C ALA A 664 26.89 -24.10 8.18
N GLU A 665 27.40 -25.00 7.34
CA GLU A 665 28.67 -25.70 7.57
C GLU A 665 29.86 -24.72 7.52
N THR A 666 29.84 -23.82 6.54
CA THR A 666 30.88 -22.80 6.37
C THR A 666 30.80 -21.72 7.45
N VAL A 667 29.61 -21.26 7.80
CA VAL A 667 29.42 -20.28 8.89
C VAL A 667 29.90 -20.85 10.24
N ALA A 668 29.56 -22.11 10.56
CA ALA A 668 30.02 -22.78 11.77
C ALA A 668 31.55 -22.86 11.84
N ARG A 669 32.20 -23.29 10.75
CA ARG A 669 33.66 -23.31 10.65
C ARG A 669 34.28 -21.93 10.82
N LEU A 670 33.71 -20.90 10.20
CA LEU A 670 34.21 -19.53 10.31
C LEU A 670 34.21 -19.04 11.76
N HIS A 671 33.14 -19.30 12.52
CA HIS A 671 33.06 -18.96 13.95
C HIS A 671 34.19 -19.63 14.73
N GLU A 672 34.36 -20.95 14.59
CA GLU A 672 35.42 -21.69 15.26
C GLU A 672 36.81 -21.21 14.85
N THR A 673 37.03 -21.02 13.54
CA THR A 673 38.34 -20.66 12.98
C THR A 673 38.78 -19.27 13.45
N ILE A 674 37.87 -18.30 13.47
CA ILE A 674 38.18 -16.92 13.87
C ILE A 674 38.44 -16.80 15.37
N TRP A 675 37.77 -17.60 16.20
CA TRP A 675 38.02 -17.64 17.65
C TRP A 675 39.27 -18.45 18.05
N THR A 676 39.74 -19.36 17.21
CA THR A 676 40.87 -20.26 17.54
C THR A 676 42.19 -19.87 16.86
N LEU A 677 42.15 -19.14 15.75
CA LEU A 677 43.36 -18.71 15.05
C LEU A 677 44.12 -17.62 15.83
N PRO A 678 45.46 -17.69 15.86
CA PRO A 678 46.30 -16.59 16.33
C PRO A 678 46.02 -15.26 15.60
N SER A 679 46.02 -14.15 16.33
CA SER A 679 45.64 -12.82 15.83
C SER A 679 46.48 -12.34 14.64
N ASP A 680 47.75 -12.74 14.55
CA ASP A 680 48.66 -12.42 13.44
C ASP A 680 48.23 -13.06 12.11
N ARG A 681 47.52 -14.19 12.16
CA ARG A 681 46.99 -14.91 10.99
C ARG A 681 45.60 -14.45 10.55
N LEU A 682 44.95 -13.61 11.35
CA LEU A 682 43.66 -13.01 11.01
C LEU A 682 43.86 -11.74 10.19
N ALA A 683 42.98 -11.52 9.21
CA ALA A 683 42.90 -10.24 8.50
C ALA A 683 42.72 -9.07 9.50
N PRO A 684 43.24 -7.87 9.21
CA PRO A 684 43.07 -6.69 10.08
C PRO A 684 41.61 -6.40 10.47
N TYR A 685 40.68 -6.68 9.55
CA TYR A 685 39.25 -6.58 9.80
C TYR A 685 38.78 -7.38 11.03
N TRP A 686 39.20 -8.64 11.16
CA TRP A 686 38.73 -9.52 12.24
C TRP A 686 39.30 -9.11 13.60
N ARG A 687 40.55 -8.65 13.65
CA ARG A 687 41.16 -8.12 14.87
C ARG A 687 40.37 -6.93 15.41
N MET A 688 40.10 -5.96 14.55
CA MET A 688 39.27 -4.80 14.86
C MET A 688 37.85 -5.21 15.29
N ALA A 689 37.23 -6.16 14.59
CA ALA A 689 35.88 -6.63 14.91
C ALA A 689 35.82 -7.35 16.27
N ILE A 690 36.82 -8.16 16.60
CA ILE A 690 36.96 -8.85 17.90
C ILE A 690 37.16 -7.82 19.02
N GLU A 691 38.05 -6.85 18.85
CA GLU A 691 38.27 -5.78 19.83
C GLU A 691 37.00 -4.96 20.07
N ALA A 692 36.26 -4.63 19.01
CA ALA A 692 34.98 -3.94 19.13
C ALA A 692 33.94 -4.80 19.88
N PHE A 693 33.89 -6.10 19.59
CA PHE A 693 32.99 -7.04 20.26
C PHE A 693 33.32 -7.21 21.76
N GLN A 694 34.59 -7.37 22.10
CA GLN A 694 35.06 -7.46 23.49
C GLN A 694 34.73 -6.19 24.29
N ARG A 695 34.99 -5.01 23.71
CA ARG A 695 34.60 -3.73 24.32
C ARG A 695 33.11 -3.65 24.59
N LYS A 696 32.27 -4.08 23.64
CA LYS A 696 30.81 -4.11 23.82
C LYS A 696 30.40 -5.00 25.00
N ILE A 697 30.99 -6.20 25.12
CA ILE A 697 30.71 -7.12 26.24
C ILE A 697 31.10 -6.48 27.58
N LEU A 698 32.30 -5.91 27.67
CA LEU A 698 32.80 -5.27 28.90
C LEU A 698 31.93 -4.08 29.32
N GLN A 699 31.48 -3.26 28.38
CA GLN A 699 30.54 -2.17 28.63
C GLN A 699 29.17 -2.68 29.12
N GLY A 700 28.63 -3.74 28.50
CA GLY A 700 27.39 -4.37 28.93
C GLY A 700 27.47 -4.94 30.34
N LEU A 701 28.58 -5.61 30.66
CA LEU A 701 28.86 -6.11 32.02
C LEU A 701 28.94 -4.95 33.02
N ALA A 702 29.68 -3.89 32.72
CA ALA A 702 29.79 -2.72 33.58
C ALA A 702 28.44 -2.02 33.82
N ALA A 703 27.59 -1.93 32.80
CA ALA A 703 26.24 -1.38 32.91
C ALA A 703 25.32 -2.26 33.77
N SER A 704 25.38 -3.59 33.61
CA SER A 704 24.61 -4.52 34.46
C SER A 704 25.03 -4.45 35.93
N LEU A 705 26.33 -4.30 36.18
CA LEU A 705 26.89 -4.16 37.52
C LEU A 705 26.51 -2.84 38.18
N SER A 706 26.45 -1.74 37.42
CA SER A 706 26.05 -0.43 37.95
C SER A 706 24.55 -0.36 38.30
N THR A 707 23.68 -1.05 37.55
CA THR A 707 22.25 -1.16 37.87
C THR A 707 21.94 -2.07 39.06
N SER A 708 22.88 -2.94 39.48
CA SER A 708 22.70 -3.92 40.55
C SER A 708 23.10 -3.45 41.97
N GLY A 709 23.48 -2.17 42.15
CA GLY A 709 23.85 -1.61 43.46
C GLY A 709 25.20 -2.07 44.01
N LYS A 710 26.02 -2.82 43.27
CA LYS A 710 27.37 -3.27 43.66
C LYS A 710 28.49 -2.45 42.99
N GLY A 711 28.30 -1.13 42.88
CA GLY A 711 29.08 -0.25 42.01
C GLY A 711 30.46 0.22 42.49
N ILE A 712 30.98 -0.26 43.63
CA ILE A 712 32.25 0.28 44.19
C ILE A 712 33.43 -0.66 43.97
N VAL A 713 33.26 -1.99 44.09
CA VAL A 713 34.39 -2.94 44.02
C VAL A 713 34.87 -3.20 42.57
N ALA A 714 33.97 -3.15 41.58
CA ALA A 714 34.32 -3.37 40.18
C ALA A 714 35.11 -2.20 39.55
N ARG A 715 34.96 -0.98 40.08
CA ARG A 715 35.69 0.21 39.61
C ARG A 715 37.17 0.19 39.97
N GLU A 716 37.55 -0.45 41.08
CA GLU A 716 38.95 -0.59 41.48
C GLU A 716 39.67 -1.70 40.68
N GLN A 717 38.99 -2.82 40.39
CA GLN A 717 39.58 -3.89 39.57
C GLN A 717 39.79 -3.50 38.10
N LEU A 718 38.93 -2.65 37.53
CA LEU A 718 39.11 -2.13 36.16
C LEU A 718 40.23 -1.08 36.07
N LYS A 719 40.49 -0.31 37.14
CA LYS A 719 41.62 0.62 37.20
C LYS A 719 42.97 -0.08 37.34
N GLN A 720 43.04 -1.22 38.01
CA GLN A 720 44.28 -1.99 38.14
C GLN A 720 44.68 -2.70 36.85
N ARG A 721 43.72 -3.12 36.01
CA ARG A 721 44.05 -3.75 34.72
C ARG A 721 44.41 -2.79 33.60
N SER A 722 43.95 -1.54 33.64
CA SER A 722 44.34 -0.53 32.63
C SER A 722 45.70 0.11 32.89
N SER A 723 46.41 -0.29 33.94
CA SER A 723 47.77 0.17 34.26
C SER A 723 48.85 -0.87 34.01
N GLU A 724 48.48 -2.08 33.55
CA GLU A 724 49.41 -3.20 33.26
C GLU A 724 49.35 -3.68 31.79
N GLU A 725 48.64 -2.98 30.91
CA GLU A 725 48.74 -3.09 29.43
C GLU A 725 49.09 -1.71 28.86
#